data_AF-A0A2K3MPK2-F1
#
_entry.id   AF-A0A2K3MPK2-F1
#
_cell.length_a   1.000
_cell.length_b   1.000
_cell.length_c   1.000
_cell.angle_alpha   90.00
_cell.angle_beta   90.00
_cell.angle_gamma   90.00
#
_symmetry.space_group_name_H-M   'P 1'
#
loop_
_entity.id
_entity.type
_entity.pdbx_description
1 polymer ?
#
loop_
_entity_poly.entity_id
_entity_poly.type
_entity_poly.pdbx_seq_one_letter_code
_entity_poly.pdbx_strand_id
1 'polypeptide(L)'
;MMKERFGLMNGGERVCENGFKEEDESIGDHILEEMESFFVDIDERLIISRMVSDSVIKGMVNAVEEQAAERIAQKESEVVGLKKMMNSLCVGSDETKMLWSSLCCNEPREDVTRRFLDSVVGKDRVRKPLDSLKFEVHEQLNQLKKEINKIRGPGSIRRFSSGSDLLGLGGILQENVPERWIYVDKAFESLKDTMDYFCRKMEITDKLSKSIELSQWQEEQEFRLEIELMVIRNCIKSLQQKFEQKLHDICESETRNSFNQYKEVSSLRQDLDSIFRTLSVFETGTLISHGSLENTDDWCHNKRAEHFHLKLSTDHLPVSTLEQNGKHEDSKISKPDNLDSASLKDMSKDDLITYITKMRRNHESQVQEKTEENFCLRRELLNLKERGSSFSLKKDKDFDLLKKKIPDVVSKLNEILDGNEKLRQFSENIESLSSFKDRLDFLQSENHELKDILTNKEKELKSLSSQLSVAMEKLSQQQLIEENLLRTVQKLEDDVGDARAEVSVIQDVHKCLFEDMESKCRFVTEGLHLKYGFMQEIYEVMLKDTIDSVQASKGLEIEEANIESIMMQGLLDINQIIFKEALVDADKALKLEAAENNELKYEILMLKSTVEEKEDLIQGATDALEQEKRKMESASEKLDSLRAKTDHQHKWIVENCKELDVTKGKLDSATKEIEQYKEQMHKLHQNLERKMNELGEIDKERRELCAVTKKQQDALKCIEAKERETRKQMESTINLVHKLLTMVTDVEASVNEDISRNCLRLENMSSEFCLLKNKAGALKTTGLVYKQRFETQSSNLAKAEAE
;
A
#
# COMPACT_ATOMS: atom_id res chain seq x y z
N MET A 1 34.59 -15.27 42.11
CA MET A 1 34.44 -16.69 42.47
C MET A 1 33.96 -17.42 41.22
N MET A 2 34.69 -18.47 40.82
CA MET A 2 34.55 -19.43 39.71
C MET A 2 33.10 -19.66 39.17
N LYS A 3 32.82 -20.05 37.91
CA LYS A 3 33.59 -20.84 36.91
C LYS A 3 32.82 -20.82 35.56
N GLU A 4 33.55 -20.77 34.45
CA GLU A 4 33.10 -21.33 33.16
C GLU A 4 32.92 -22.86 33.25
N ARG A 5 31.99 -23.44 32.49
CA ARG A 5 32.29 -24.60 31.61
C ARG A 5 31.10 -25.04 30.74
N PHE A 6 31.45 -25.25 29.47
CA PHE A 6 30.87 -26.14 28.46
C PHE A 6 30.44 -27.52 28.99
N GLY A 7 29.45 -28.14 28.32
CA GLY A 7 29.10 -29.55 28.53
C GLY A 7 28.15 -30.15 27.48
N LEU A 8 28.75 -30.65 26.39
CA LEU A 8 28.42 -31.81 25.54
C LEU A 8 26.96 -32.29 25.35
N MET A 9 26.59 -32.40 24.07
CA MET A 9 25.65 -33.40 23.54
C MET A 9 26.16 -34.82 23.80
N ASN A 10 25.28 -35.68 24.33
CA ASN A 10 25.48 -37.12 24.39
C ASN A 10 24.54 -37.80 23.39
N GLY A 11 25.13 -38.47 22.40
CA GLY A 11 24.48 -39.50 21.62
C GLY A 11 24.33 -40.77 22.46
N GLY A 12 23.19 -41.45 22.29
CA GLY A 12 22.90 -42.74 22.92
C GLY A 12 22.31 -43.68 21.89
N GLU A 13 23.20 -44.47 21.29
CA GLU A 13 22.88 -45.65 20.47
C GLU A 13 22.54 -46.82 21.40
N ARG A 14 21.42 -47.52 21.16
CA ARG A 14 21.14 -48.83 21.78
C ARG A 14 20.51 -49.81 20.78
N VAL A 15 21.41 -50.62 20.22
CA VAL A 15 21.39 -52.08 20.04
C VAL A 15 20.04 -52.79 20.28
N CYS A 16 19.59 -53.48 19.23
CA CYS A 16 18.53 -54.49 19.25
C CYS A 16 19.07 -55.82 19.81
N GLU A 17 18.31 -56.46 20.71
CA GLU A 17 18.49 -57.85 21.09
C GLU A 17 17.13 -58.58 21.08
N ASN A 18 17.12 -59.77 20.46
CA ASN A 18 15.93 -60.58 20.16
C ASN A 18 15.33 -61.27 21.40
N GLY A 19 14.01 -61.47 21.38
CA GLY A 19 13.33 -62.45 22.22
C GLY A 19 11.83 -62.54 21.96
N PHE A 20 11.40 -63.48 21.10
CA PHE A 20 10.00 -63.86 20.91
C PHE A 20 9.44 -64.52 22.17
N LYS A 21 8.28 -64.04 22.66
CA LYS A 21 7.21 -64.86 23.26
C LYS A 21 5.86 -64.22 22.97
N GLU A 22 5.00 -64.99 22.33
CA GLU A 22 3.57 -64.74 22.18
C GLU A 22 2.91 -64.82 23.56
N GLU A 23 2.28 -63.73 24.00
CA GLU A 23 1.07 -63.79 24.83
C GLU A 23 0.04 -62.82 24.22
N ASP A 24 -1.13 -63.41 24.00
CA ASP A 24 -2.30 -62.95 23.28
C ASP A 24 -2.98 -61.72 23.91
N GLU A 25 -3.63 -60.95 23.02
CA GLU A 25 -4.84 -60.16 23.23
C GLU A 25 -4.89 -59.04 24.29
N SER A 26 -3.85 -58.77 25.07
CA SER A 26 -3.87 -57.67 26.08
C SER A 26 -3.11 -56.40 25.67
N ILE A 27 -2.18 -56.48 24.72
CA ILE A 27 -1.29 -55.36 24.34
C ILE A 27 -2.04 -54.26 23.57
N GLY A 28 -3.06 -54.63 22.78
CA GLY A 28 -3.84 -53.68 21.99
C GLY A 28 -4.62 -52.69 22.87
N ASP A 29 -5.31 -53.21 23.89
CA ASP A 29 -6.09 -52.40 24.83
C ASP A 29 -5.18 -51.55 25.72
N HIS A 30 -4.02 -52.08 26.15
CA HIS A 30 -3.10 -51.33 27.00
C HIS A 30 -2.44 -50.15 26.26
N ILE A 31 -2.14 -50.32 24.97
CA ILE A 31 -1.64 -49.23 24.10
C ILE A 31 -2.74 -48.21 23.82
N LEU A 32 -3.98 -48.66 23.60
CA LEU A 32 -5.11 -47.77 23.38
C LEU A 32 -5.41 -46.92 24.61
N GLU A 33 -5.36 -47.53 25.81
CA GLU A 33 -5.56 -46.84 27.09
C GLU A 33 -4.38 -45.91 27.44
N GLU A 34 -3.13 -46.27 27.10
CA GLU A 34 -1.97 -45.36 27.18
C GLU A 34 -2.08 -44.19 26.19
N MET A 35 -2.57 -44.43 24.97
CA MET A 35 -2.78 -43.37 23.99
C MET A 35 -3.92 -42.44 24.39
N GLU A 36 -5.05 -42.97 24.88
CA GLU A 36 -6.15 -42.17 25.41
C GLU A 36 -5.70 -41.34 26.63
N SER A 37 -4.95 -41.94 27.56
CA SER A 37 -4.34 -41.24 28.70
C SER A 37 -3.38 -40.12 28.25
N PHE A 38 -2.59 -40.37 27.21
CA PHE A 38 -1.68 -39.38 26.63
C PHE A 38 -2.41 -38.21 25.96
N PHE A 39 -3.51 -38.47 25.26
CA PHE A 39 -4.34 -37.41 24.69
C PHE A 39 -5.05 -36.58 25.77
N VAL A 40 -5.49 -37.22 26.87
CA VAL A 40 -6.05 -36.51 28.02
C VAL A 40 -4.99 -35.63 28.72
N ASP A 41 -3.75 -36.11 28.91
CA ASP A 41 -2.65 -35.28 29.46
C ASP A 41 -2.31 -34.10 28.54
N ILE A 42 -2.36 -34.30 27.21
CA ILE A 42 -2.18 -33.19 26.25
C ILE A 42 -3.28 -32.16 26.39
N ASP A 43 -4.55 -32.58 26.46
CA ASP A 43 -5.69 -31.68 26.61
C ASP A 43 -5.65 -30.93 27.95
N GLU A 44 -5.31 -31.60 29.05
CA GLU A 44 -5.12 -30.97 30.35
C GLU A 44 -3.98 -29.94 30.32
N ARG A 45 -2.84 -30.28 29.70
CA ARG A 45 -1.72 -29.33 29.52
C ARG A 45 -2.10 -28.16 28.63
N LEU A 46 -2.92 -28.37 27.60
CA LEU A 46 -3.42 -27.31 26.73
C LEU A 46 -4.37 -26.37 27.47
N ILE A 47 -5.26 -26.91 28.30
CA ILE A 47 -6.15 -26.13 29.16
C ILE A 47 -5.33 -25.33 30.18
N ILE A 48 -4.35 -25.96 30.84
CA ILE A 48 -3.46 -25.27 31.79
C ILE A 48 -2.65 -24.18 31.07
N SER A 49 -2.09 -24.47 29.89
CA SER A 49 -1.33 -23.50 29.09
C SER A 49 -2.20 -22.31 28.67
N ARG A 50 -3.47 -22.57 28.29
CA ARG A 50 -4.44 -21.52 27.97
C ARG A 50 -4.81 -20.70 29.20
N MET A 51 -5.08 -21.33 30.35
CA MET A 51 -5.38 -20.62 31.59
C MET A 51 -4.21 -19.78 32.09
N VAL A 52 -2.98 -20.28 31.97
CA VAL A 52 -1.77 -19.55 32.35
C VAL A 52 -1.54 -18.37 31.39
N SER A 53 -1.66 -18.58 30.09
CA SER A 53 -1.52 -17.49 29.11
C SER A 53 -2.60 -16.43 29.26
N ASP A 54 -3.86 -16.81 29.45
CA ASP A 54 -4.95 -15.87 29.74
C ASP A 54 -4.72 -15.10 31.05
N SER A 55 -4.18 -15.77 32.08
CA SER A 55 -3.83 -15.11 33.35
C SER A 55 -2.66 -14.14 33.22
N VAL A 56 -1.64 -14.50 32.42
CA VAL A 56 -0.48 -13.63 32.13
C VAL A 56 -0.92 -12.43 31.30
N ILE A 57 -1.72 -12.64 30.25
CA ILE A 57 -2.27 -11.58 29.41
C ILE A 57 -3.13 -10.64 30.26
N LYS A 58 -4.01 -11.19 31.11
CA LYS A 58 -4.83 -10.39 32.03
C LYS A 58 -3.98 -9.60 33.02
N GLY A 59 -2.91 -10.19 33.56
CA GLY A 59 -1.96 -9.49 34.42
C GLY A 59 -1.25 -8.34 33.71
N MET A 60 -0.82 -8.55 32.46
CA MET A 60 -0.21 -7.51 31.63
C MET A 60 -1.19 -6.40 31.27
N VAL A 61 -2.43 -6.74 30.91
CA VAL A 61 -3.49 -5.77 30.59
C VAL A 61 -3.81 -4.92 31.81
N ASN A 62 -4.00 -5.53 32.99
CA ASN A 62 -4.25 -4.81 34.22
C ASN A 62 -3.07 -3.89 34.60
N ALA A 63 -1.82 -4.34 34.43
CA ALA A 63 -0.64 -3.52 34.69
C ALA A 63 -0.56 -2.31 33.73
N VAL A 64 -0.91 -2.50 32.46
CA VAL A 64 -0.97 -1.41 31.48
C VAL A 64 -2.11 -0.44 31.78
N GLU A 65 -3.28 -0.96 32.19
CA GLU A 65 -4.43 -0.16 32.59
C GLU A 65 -4.12 0.70 33.82
N GLU A 66 -3.49 0.13 34.84
CA GLU A 66 -3.06 0.85 36.05
C GLU A 66 -1.99 1.90 35.72
N GLN A 67 -1.00 1.55 34.88
CA GLN A 67 0.01 2.51 34.42
C GLN A 67 -0.60 3.65 33.59
N ALA A 68 -1.62 3.37 32.77
CA ALA A 68 -2.32 4.38 32.00
C ALA A 68 -3.14 5.29 32.92
N ALA A 69 -3.84 4.72 33.91
CA ALA A 69 -4.59 5.49 34.90
C ALA A 69 -3.68 6.41 35.74
N GLU A 70 -2.51 5.93 36.15
CA GLU A 70 -1.52 6.74 36.87
C GLU A 70 -0.99 7.89 36.00
N ARG A 71 -0.67 7.64 34.73
CA ARG A 71 -0.24 8.70 33.80
C ARG A 71 -1.34 9.73 33.54
N ILE A 72 -2.59 9.31 33.42
CA ILE A 72 -3.73 10.20 33.27
C ILE A 72 -3.87 11.06 34.52
N ALA A 73 -3.86 10.48 35.72
CA ALA A 73 -3.94 11.21 36.97
C ALA A 73 -2.77 12.21 37.16
N GLN A 74 -1.55 11.80 36.78
CA GLN A 74 -0.39 12.68 36.77
C GLN A 74 -0.62 13.88 35.83
N LYS A 75 -1.06 13.62 34.59
CA LYS A 75 -1.34 14.68 33.60
C LYS A 75 -2.49 15.60 34.01
N GLU A 76 -3.53 15.05 34.62
CA GLU A 76 -4.62 15.86 35.19
C GLU A 76 -4.11 16.77 36.31
N SER A 77 -3.20 16.28 37.17
CA SER A 77 -2.57 17.11 38.21
C SER A 77 -1.70 18.23 37.63
N GLU A 78 -0.96 17.95 36.54
CA GLU A 78 -0.19 18.95 35.80
C GLU A 78 -1.12 20.00 35.17
N VAL A 79 -2.23 19.59 34.57
CA VAL A 79 -3.25 20.49 34.00
C VAL A 79 -3.88 21.36 35.09
N VAL A 80 -4.16 20.82 36.27
CA VAL A 80 -4.65 21.60 37.41
C VAL A 80 -3.59 22.59 37.89
N GLY A 81 -2.32 22.19 37.92
CA GLY A 81 -1.18 23.08 38.23
C GLY A 81 -1.03 24.23 37.22
N LEU A 82 -1.12 23.93 35.93
CA LEU A 82 -1.09 24.92 34.84
C LEU A 82 -2.31 25.84 34.89
N LYS A 83 -3.50 25.31 35.19
CA LYS A 83 -4.72 26.10 35.38
C LYS A 83 -4.61 27.02 36.59
N LYS A 84 -3.98 26.57 37.68
CA LYS A 84 -3.69 27.39 38.86
C LYS A 84 -2.66 28.48 38.55
N MET A 85 -1.63 28.17 37.75
CA MET A 85 -0.63 29.13 37.27
C MET A 85 -1.25 30.19 36.34
N MET A 86 -2.16 29.78 35.46
CA MET A 86 -2.94 30.67 34.59
C MET A 86 -3.87 31.57 35.40
N ASN A 87 -4.50 31.04 36.46
CA ASN A 87 -5.31 31.83 37.38
C ASN A 87 -4.45 32.77 38.26
N SER A 88 -3.23 32.39 38.64
CA SER A 88 -2.32 33.28 39.39
C SER A 88 -1.80 34.44 38.53
N LEU A 89 -1.74 34.28 37.20
CA LEU A 89 -1.46 35.35 36.24
C LEU A 89 -2.60 36.37 36.10
N CYS A 90 -3.80 36.07 36.64
CA CYS A 90 -4.95 36.98 36.68
C CYS A 90 -5.11 37.74 38.02
N VAL A 91 -4.23 37.54 39.00
CA VAL A 91 -4.33 38.24 40.29
C VAL A 91 -3.58 39.57 40.20
N GLY A 92 -4.20 40.53 39.54
CA GLY A 92 -3.73 41.91 39.45
C GLY A 92 -4.74 42.80 38.75
N SER A 93 -5.62 43.41 39.57
CA SER A 93 -6.67 44.38 39.21
C SER A 93 -8.05 43.78 38.89
N ASP A 94 -9.00 44.08 39.77
CA ASP A 94 -10.38 43.58 39.83
C ASP A 94 -11.34 44.30 38.85
N GLU A 95 -10.86 44.79 37.70
CA GLU A 95 -11.70 45.53 36.73
C GLU A 95 -11.80 44.89 35.34
N THR A 96 -11.14 43.76 35.08
CA THR A 96 -11.19 43.05 33.79
C THR A 96 -12.17 41.86 33.77
N LYS A 97 -13.20 41.88 34.62
CA LYS A 97 -14.24 40.83 34.69
C LYS A 97 -15.34 40.93 33.62
N MET A 98 -15.34 41.94 32.74
CA MET A 98 -16.44 42.16 31.79
C MET A 98 -16.20 41.71 30.34
N LEU A 99 -14.98 41.33 29.94
CA LEU A 99 -14.68 41.09 28.50
C LEU A 99 -14.52 39.62 28.09
N TRP A 100 -14.37 38.69 29.04
CA TRP A 100 -14.19 37.26 28.73
C TRP A 100 -15.45 36.41 28.90
N SER A 101 -16.47 36.94 29.57
CA SER A 101 -17.72 36.24 29.85
C SER A 101 -18.67 36.11 28.65
N SER A 102 -18.37 36.76 27.50
CA SER A 102 -19.23 36.69 26.31
C SER A 102 -18.83 35.63 25.28
N LEU A 103 -17.69 34.92 25.46
CA LEU A 103 -17.19 33.99 24.43
C LEU A 103 -17.39 32.50 24.74
N CYS A 104 -17.68 32.14 25.99
CA CYS A 104 -17.81 30.74 26.41
C CYS A 104 -19.14 30.48 27.12
N CYS A 105 -20.24 30.54 26.39
CA CYS A 105 -21.50 29.89 26.78
C CYS A 105 -22.17 29.39 25.51
N ASN A 106 -21.99 28.11 25.18
CA ASN A 106 -22.98 27.28 24.50
C ASN A 106 -22.60 25.82 24.75
N GLU A 107 -23.36 25.17 25.63
CA GLU A 107 -23.42 23.71 25.71
C GLU A 107 -23.85 23.13 24.34
N PRO A 108 -23.42 21.89 24.02
CA PRO A 108 -23.76 21.28 22.75
C PRO A 108 -25.21 20.81 22.80
N ARG A 109 -26.11 21.50 22.09
CA ARG A 109 -27.34 20.88 21.60
C ARG A 109 -27.08 20.34 20.20
N GLU A 110 -27.27 19.03 20.09
CA GLU A 110 -27.46 18.28 18.85
C GLU A 110 -28.46 19.01 17.93
N ASP A 111 -28.23 18.92 16.61
CA ASP A 111 -29.03 19.48 15.51
C ASP A 111 -28.62 20.83 14.87
N VAL A 112 -27.35 21.02 14.45
CA VAL A 112 -27.07 21.91 13.29
C VAL A 112 -25.83 21.47 12.48
N THR A 113 -25.87 20.27 11.89
CA THR A 113 -24.80 19.74 11.02
C THR A 113 -24.79 20.33 9.60
N ARG A 114 -25.26 21.57 9.37
CA ARG A 114 -25.39 22.10 7.98
C ARG A 114 -25.03 23.56 7.71
N ARG A 115 -24.36 24.27 8.64
CA ARG A 115 -23.96 25.68 8.39
C ARG A 115 -22.51 26.05 8.71
N PHE A 116 -21.62 25.09 8.92
CA PHE A 116 -20.23 25.39 9.34
C PHE A 116 -19.24 25.68 8.21
N LEU A 117 -19.60 25.49 6.93
CA LEU A 117 -18.64 25.67 5.82
C LEU A 117 -18.55 27.08 5.24
N ASP A 118 -19.49 27.99 5.53
CA ASP A 118 -19.54 29.32 4.88
C ASP A 118 -19.01 30.49 5.74
N SER A 119 -18.61 30.25 6.99
CA SER A 119 -18.19 31.35 7.89
C SER A 119 -16.67 31.59 7.98
N VAL A 120 -15.87 30.74 7.35
CA VAL A 120 -14.39 30.83 7.41
C VAL A 120 -13.83 31.98 6.55
N VAL A 121 -14.61 32.55 5.63
CA VAL A 121 -14.16 33.64 4.75
C VAL A 121 -14.39 35.04 5.37
N GLY A 122 -14.97 35.15 6.57
CA GLY A 122 -15.57 36.40 7.05
C GLY A 122 -15.06 37.00 8.35
N LYS A 123 -13.87 36.64 8.85
CA LYS A 123 -13.30 37.25 10.08
C LYS A 123 -12.02 38.03 9.85
N ASP A 124 -11.95 38.77 8.74
CA ASP A 124 -10.98 39.86 8.57
C ASP A 124 -11.61 41.22 8.88
N ARG A 125 -12.33 41.32 10.01
CA ARG A 125 -12.71 42.62 10.56
C ARG A 125 -11.54 43.17 11.37
N VAL A 126 -10.60 43.77 10.64
CA VAL A 126 -9.80 44.94 11.03
C VAL A 126 -9.18 44.83 12.43
N ARG A 127 -8.29 43.85 12.62
CA ARG A 127 -7.24 44.01 13.63
C ARG A 127 -6.12 44.80 12.96
N LYS A 128 -5.95 46.08 13.33
CA LYS A 128 -4.78 46.85 12.86
C LYS A 128 -3.52 46.00 13.14
N PRO A 129 -2.61 45.83 12.16
CA PRO A 129 -1.36 45.10 12.37
C PRO A 129 -0.66 45.65 13.60
N LEU A 130 -0.09 44.79 14.43
CA LEU A 130 0.59 45.19 15.67
C LEU A 130 1.70 46.23 15.39
N ASP A 131 2.33 46.13 14.22
CA ASP A 131 3.32 47.09 13.72
C ASP A 131 2.72 48.49 13.49
N SER A 132 1.47 48.56 13.01
CA SER A 132 0.74 49.84 12.87
C SER A 132 0.44 50.46 14.23
N LEU A 133 0.11 49.65 15.24
CA LEU A 133 -0.14 50.15 16.60
C LEU A 133 1.15 50.67 17.25
N LYS A 134 2.26 49.94 17.09
CA LYS A 134 3.59 50.35 17.58
C LYS A 134 4.05 51.65 16.94
N PHE A 135 3.86 51.79 15.62
CA PHE A 135 4.16 53.02 14.90
C PHE A 135 3.33 54.20 15.42
N GLU A 136 2.03 54.00 15.59
CA GLU A 136 1.10 55.04 16.07
C GLU A 136 1.40 55.47 17.51
N VAL A 137 1.83 54.54 18.38
CA VAL A 137 2.30 54.83 19.75
C VAL A 137 3.58 55.66 19.75
N HIS A 138 4.58 55.31 18.92
CA HIS A 138 5.82 56.09 18.81
C HIS A 138 5.60 57.46 18.18
N GLU A 139 4.70 57.58 17.20
CA GLU A 139 4.30 58.86 16.59
C GLU A 139 3.75 59.81 17.67
N GLN A 140 2.84 59.32 18.53
CA GLN A 140 2.26 60.09 19.64
C GLN A 140 3.31 60.48 20.70
N LEU A 141 4.23 59.57 21.05
CA LEU A 141 5.35 59.84 21.96
C LEU A 141 6.28 60.93 21.39
N ASN A 142 6.59 60.88 20.09
CA ASN A 142 7.40 61.88 19.42
C ASN A 142 6.69 63.24 19.32
N GLN A 143 5.38 63.24 19.11
CA GLN A 143 4.57 64.46 19.12
C GLN A 143 4.58 65.09 20.53
N LEU A 144 4.42 64.29 21.58
CA LEU A 144 4.53 64.73 22.97
C LEU A 144 5.92 65.32 23.28
N LYS A 145 7.00 64.71 22.78
CA LYS A 145 8.37 65.24 22.91
C LYS A 145 8.53 66.61 22.22
N LYS A 146 7.94 66.78 21.04
CA LYS A 146 7.92 68.06 20.32
C LYS A 146 7.17 69.13 21.10
N GLU A 147 6.02 68.81 21.69
CA GLU A 147 5.26 69.75 22.53
C GLU A 147 6.02 70.11 23.81
N ILE A 148 6.66 69.14 24.49
CA ILE A 148 7.54 69.39 25.64
C ILE A 148 8.68 70.36 25.26
N ASN A 149 9.31 70.16 24.11
CA ASN A 149 10.38 71.04 23.62
C ASN A 149 9.89 72.45 23.23
N LYS A 150 8.65 72.59 22.74
CA LYS A 150 8.03 73.90 22.50
C LYS A 150 7.78 74.66 23.79
N ILE A 151 7.33 73.97 24.84
CA ILE A 151 7.11 74.56 26.17
C ILE A 151 8.45 74.94 26.84
N ARG A 152 9.53 74.19 26.55
CA ARG A 152 10.89 74.48 27.02
C ARG A 152 11.45 75.81 26.47
N GLY A 153 10.99 76.26 25.30
CA GLY A 153 11.43 77.49 24.64
C GLY A 153 12.88 77.44 24.12
N PRO A 154 13.28 78.31 23.18
CA PRO A 154 14.65 78.36 22.66
C PRO A 154 15.55 79.11 23.67
N GLY A 155 15.97 78.42 24.74
CA GLY A 155 16.86 78.96 25.77
C GLY A 155 18.31 78.48 25.59
N SER A 156 19.20 79.44 25.33
CA SER A 156 20.67 79.37 25.35
C SER A 156 21.35 78.56 24.24
N ILE A 157 21.80 79.27 23.19
CA ILE A 157 23.17 79.25 22.63
C ILE A 157 23.13 80.05 21.32
N ARG A 158 23.51 81.34 21.40
CA ARG A 158 24.41 82.00 20.44
C ARG A 158 24.59 83.48 20.78
N ARG A 159 25.81 83.81 21.23
CA ARG A 159 26.54 84.97 20.71
C ARG A 159 28.03 84.66 20.77
N PHE A 160 28.61 84.37 19.61
CA PHE A 160 30.05 84.42 19.42
C PHE A 160 30.47 85.86 19.13
N SER A 161 31.50 86.29 19.86
CA SER A 161 32.59 87.20 19.49
C SER A 161 32.28 88.59 18.91
N SER A 162 32.54 89.62 19.71
CA SER A 162 33.25 90.82 19.24
C SER A 162 34.07 91.36 20.41
N GLY A 163 35.38 91.52 20.19
CA GLY A 163 36.37 91.73 21.23
C GLY A 163 36.35 93.14 21.84
N SER A 164 36.85 93.23 23.07
CA SER A 164 37.57 94.38 23.61
C SER A 164 38.07 94.04 25.01
N ASP A 165 39.30 94.44 25.27
CA ASP A 165 40.09 94.22 26.47
C ASP A 165 39.49 94.78 27.78
N LEU A 166 40.15 94.35 28.87
CA LEU A 166 40.21 94.85 30.25
C LEU A 166 39.31 94.21 31.33
N LEU A 167 40.03 93.52 32.22
CA LEU A 167 39.92 93.51 33.68
C LEU A 167 38.63 92.96 34.33
N GLY A 168 38.80 91.80 34.96
CA GLY A 168 38.63 91.66 36.41
C GLY A 168 37.21 91.70 36.99
N LEU A 169 36.83 90.55 37.57
CA LEU A 169 35.75 90.32 38.56
C LEU A 169 34.33 90.15 38.01
N GLY A 170 33.90 88.88 37.94
CA GLY A 170 32.50 88.51 37.67
C GLY A 170 32.26 87.01 37.78
N GLY A 171 32.56 86.42 38.93
CA GLY A 171 32.09 85.07 39.26
C GLY A 171 30.59 85.08 39.59
N ILE A 172 29.94 83.97 39.23
CA ILE A 172 28.64 83.47 39.73
C ILE A 172 27.38 84.16 39.16
N LEU A 173 27.00 83.77 37.94
CA LEU A 173 25.61 83.45 37.62
C LEU A 173 25.62 82.22 36.70
N GLN A 174 25.72 81.05 37.33
CA GLN A 174 25.41 79.78 36.66
C GLN A 174 23.90 79.79 36.44
N GLU A 175 23.47 80.00 35.21
CA GLU A 175 22.08 79.90 34.78
C GLU A 175 21.66 78.43 34.95
N ASN A 176 21.11 78.10 36.12
CA ASN A 176 20.60 76.77 36.44
C ASN A 176 19.53 76.40 35.40
N VAL A 177 19.82 75.42 34.55
CA VAL A 177 18.78 74.65 33.87
C VAL A 177 17.80 74.20 34.96
N PRO A 178 16.49 74.52 34.88
CA PRO A 178 15.60 74.21 35.99
C PRO A 178 15.59 72.71 36.23
N GLU A 179 16.00 72.25 37.42
CA GLU A 179 16.02 70.83 37.84
C GLU A 179 14.69 70.10 37.54
N ARG A 180 13.58 70.85 37.47
CA ARG A 180 12.26 70.36 37.03
C ARG A 180 12.26 69.72 35.64
N TRP A 181 13.02 70.23 34.67
CA TRP A 181 13.02 69.67 33.31
C TRP A 181 13.79 68.35 33.21
N ILE A 182 14.80 68.14 34.06
CA ILE A 182 15.49 66.86 34.17
C ILE A 182 14.52 65.78 34.66
N TYR A 183 13.64 66.12 35.60
CA TYR A 183 12.59 65.21 36.08
C TYR A 183 11.55 64.88 35.00
N VAL A 184 11.19 65.86 34.16
CA VAL A 184 10.28 65.67 33.02
C VAL A 184 10.91 64.79 31.95
N ASP A 185 12.18 65.03 31.60
CA ASP A 185 12.93 64.21 30.64
C ASP A 185 13.06 62.76 31.16
N LYS A 186 13.34 62.56 32.45
CA LYS A 186 13.41 61.24 33.08
C LYS A 186 12.04 60.52 33.12
N ALA A 187 10.96 61.23 33.39
CA ALA A 187 9.60 60.67 33.35
C ALA A 187 9.17 60.29 31.93
N PHE A 188 9.56 61.10 30.93
CA PHE A 188 9.29 60.81 29.52
C PHE A 188 10.03 59.56 29.03
N GLU A 189 11.33 59.43 29.33
CA GLU A 189 12.08 58.23 28.95
C GLU A 189 11.55 56.98 29.71
N SER A 190 11.15 57.11 30.97
CA SER A 190 10.49 56.01 31.71
C SER A 190 9.14 55.60 31.09
N LEU A 191 8.34 56.56 30.61
CA LEU A 191 7.08 56.28 29.90
C LEU A 191 7.34 55.56 28.56
N LYS A 192 8.36 56.01 27.83
CA LYS A 192 8.79 55.39 26.58
C LYS A 192 9.26 53.95 26.81
N ASP A 193 10.09 53.72 27.83
CA ASP A 193 10.55 52.37 28.19
C ASP A 193 9.38 51.44 28.58
N THR A 194 8.38 51.99 29.29
CA THR A 194 7.18 51.25 29.68
C THR A 194 6.33 50.86 28.46
N MET A 195 6.14 51.78 27.51
CA MET A 195 5.42 51.50 26.25
C MET A 195 6.18 50.50 25.37
N ASP A 196 7.51 50.60 25.29
CA ASP A 196 8.35 49.66 24.53
C ASP A 196 8.34 48.27 25.14
N TYR A 197 8.30 48.16 26.47
CA TYR A 197 8.09 46.90 27.17
C TYR A 197 6.71 46.29 26.84
N PHE A 198 5.66 47.11 26.82
CA PHE A 198 4.31 46.65 26.51
C PHE A 198 4.18 46.18 25.05
N CYS A 199 4.77 46.91 24.09
CA CYS A 199 4.80 46.51 22.68
C CYS A 199 5.53 45.17 22.49
N ARG A 200 6.69 45.00 23.13
CA ARG A 200 7.45 43.73 23.11
C ARG A 200 6.66 42.56 23.70
N LYS A 201 5.96 42.78 24.82
CA LYS A 201 5.13 41.76 25.47
C LYS A 201 3.95 41.34 24.57
N MET A 202 3.34 42.30 23.86
CA MET A 202 2.25 42.05 22.93
C MET A 202 2.74 41.31 21.67
N GLU A 203 3.93 41.62 21.16
CA GLU A 203 4.58 40.88 20.05
C GLU A 203 4.86 39.42 20.42
N ILE A 204 5.35 39.17 21.63
CA ILE A 204 5.59 37.80 22.13
C ILE A 204 4.26 37.05 22.23
N THR A 205 3.21 37.69 22.74
CA THR A 205 1.88 37.07 22.90
C THR A 205 1.21 36.76 21.56
N ASP A 206 1.37 37.63 20.56
CA ASP A 206 0.87 37.42 19.19
C ASP A 206 1.62 36.28 18.49
N LYS A 207 2.96 36.22 18.63
CA LYS A 207 3.77 35.10 18.13
C LYS A 207 3.39 33.78 18.79
N LEU A 208 3.18 33.78 20.10
CA LEU A 208 2.76 32.58 20.84
C LEU A 208 1.37 32.12 20.37
N SER A 209 0.42 33.03 20.23
CA SER A 209 -0.94 32.72 19.76
C SER A 209 -0.93 32.14 18.35
N LYS A 210 -0.16 32.75 17.42
CA LYS A 210 0.03 32.21 16.06
C LYS A 210 0.69 30.84 16.07
N SER A 211 1.71 30.63 16.91
CA SER A 211 2.37 29.31 17.00
C SER A 211 1.45 28.22 17.57
N ILE A 212 0.58 28.56 18.52
CA ILE A 212 -0.39 27.63 19.12
C ILE A 212 -1.52 27.30 18.14
N GLU A 213 -2.04 28.29 17.41
CA GLU A 213 -3.03 28.05 16.35
C GLU A 213 -2.45 27.20 15.22
N LEU A 214 -1.19 27.44 14.83
CA LEU A 214 -0.53 26.65 13.79
C LEU A 214 -0.30 25.20 14.23
N SER A 215 0.14 24.98 15.48
CA SER A 215 0.36 23.63 16.01
C SER A 215 -0.93 22.84 16.16
N GLN A 216 -2.00 23.48 16.65
CA GLN A 216 -3.32 22.84 16.75
C GLN A 216 -3.90 22.51 15.38
N TRP A 217 -3.76 23.41 14.40
CA TRP A 217 -4.18 23.14 13.03
C TRP A 217 -3.43 21.96 12.42
N GLN A 218 -2.13 21.86 12.69
CA GLN A 218 -1.29 20.77 12.18
C GLN A 218 -1.63 19.42 12.84
N GLU A 219 -1.84 19.37 14.15
CA GLU A 219 -2.34 18.16 14.86
C GLU A 219 -3.71 17.73 14.33
N GLU A 220 -4.62 18.67 14.03
CA GLU A 220 -5.93 18.32 13.48
C GLU A 220 -5.84 17.78 12.03
N GLN A 221 -4.89 18.27 11.23
CA GLN A 221 -4.65 17.69 9.90
C GLN A 221 -4.10 16.27 9.99
N GLU A 222 -3.16 16.00 10.91
CA GLU A 222 -2.62 14.65 11.12
C GLU A 222 -3.72 13.69 11.60
N PHE A 223 -4.56 14.12 12.53
CA PHE A 223 -5.70 13.33 13.01
C PHE A 223 -6.72 13.03 11.90
N ARG A 224 -6.99 14.00 11.02
CA ARG A 224 -7.85 13.80 9.83
C ARG A 224 -7.27 12.76 8.88
N LEU A 225 -5.97 12.85 8.58
CA LEU A 225 -5.29 11.90 7.70
C LEU A 225 -5.29 10.49 8.30
N GLU A 226 -5.10 10.35 9.61
CA GLU A 226 -5.17 9.08 10.31
C GLU A 226 -6.58 8.45 10.23
N ILE A 227 -7.63 9.26 10.42
CA ILE A 227 -9.01 8.80 10.25
C ILE A 227 -9.27 8.36 8.81
N GLU A 228 -8.88 9.16 7.82
CA GLU A 228 -9.05 8.81 6.40
C GLU A 228 -8.32 7.50 6.05
N LEU A 229 -7.08 7.34 6.51
CA LEU A 229 -6.32 6.10 6.34
C LEU A 229 -7.01 4.92 7.01
N MET A 230 -7.55 5.09 8.22
CA MET A 230 -8.28 4.04 8.92
C MET A 230 -9.56 3.63 8.18
N VAL A 231 -10.33 4.59 7.66
CA VAL A 231 -11.54 4.34 6.85
C VAL A 231 -11.16 3.59 5.57
N ILE A 232 -10.16 4.07 4.82
CA ILE A 232 -9.70 3.43 3.58
C ILE A 232 -9.26 1.98 3.86
N ARG A 233 -8.47 1.78 4.91
CA ARG A 233 -8.00 0.45 5.34
C ARG A 233 -9.16 -0.49 5.66
N ASN A 234 -10.16 -0.01 6.40
CA ASN A 234 -11.35 -0.79 6.73
C ASN A 234 -12.21 -1.10 5.49
N CYS A 235 -12.36 -0.15 4.57
CA CYS A 235 -13.06 -0.37 3.31
C CYS A 235 -12.38 -1.46 2.48
N ILE A 236 -11.06 -1.38 2.29
CA ILE A 236 -10.26 -2.37 1.56
C ILE A 236 -10.39 -3.74 2.24
N LYS A 237 -10.22 -3.80 3.57
CA LYS A 237 -10.33 -5.05 4.33
C LYS A 237 -11.72 -5.69 4.18
N SER A 238 -12.79 -4.88 4.24
CA SER A 238 -14.16 -5.39 4.04
C SER A 238 -14.41 -5.91 2.63
N LEU A 239 -13.80 -5.25 1.63
CA LEU A 239 -13.92 -5.64 0.23
C LEU A 239 -13.18 -6.96 0.00
N GLN A 240 -11.97 -7.07 0.55
CA GLN A 240 -11.16 -8.27 0.49
C GLN A 240 -11.85 -9.47 1.14
N GLN A 241 -12.40 -9.31 2.35
CA GLN A 241 -13.19 -10.36 3.01
C GLN A 241 -14.42 -10.78 2.19
N LYS A 242 -15.13 -9.83 1.57
CA LYS A 242 -16.26 -10.15 0.68
C LYS A 242 -15.85 -10.91 -0.57
N PHE A 243 -14.67 -10.59 -1.13
CA PHE A 243 -14.13 -11.33 -2.28
C PHE A 243 -13.66 -12.73 -1.89
N GLU A 244 -12.96 -12.87 -0.76
CA GLU A 244 -12.51 -14.17 -0.23
C GLU A 244 -13.70 -15.08 0.08
N GLN A 245 -14.74 -14.55 0.73
CA GLN A 245 -15.98 -15.30 1.00
C GLN A 245 -16.66 -15.76 -0.30
N LYS A 246 -16.81 -14.85 -1.29
CA LYS A 246 -17.40 -15.22 -2.59
C LYS A 246 -16.56 -16.27 -3.34
N LEU A 247 -15.24 -16.17 -3.30
CA LEU A 247 -14.36 -17.15 -3.93
C LEU A 247 -14.44 -18.50 -3.21
N HIS A 248 -14.54 -18.50 -1.88
CA HIS A 248 -14.72 -19.71 -1.10
C HIS A 248 -16.05 -20.41 -1.43
N ASP A 249 -17.16 -19.65 -1.51
CA ASP A 249 -18.49 -20.19 -1.84
C ASP A 249 -18.52 -20.77 -3.27
N ILE A 250 -17.85 -20.12 -4.24
CA ILE A 250 -17.74 -20.61 -5.62
C ILE A 250 -16.87 -21.88 -5.67
N CYS A 251 -15.72 -21.88 -5.00
CA CYS A 251 -14.83 -23.03 -4.95
C CYS A 251 -15.50 -24.27 -4.33
N GLU A 252 -16.20 -24.14 -3.20
CA GLU A 252 -16.85 -25.31 -2.56
C GLU A 252 -18.02 -25.87 -3.39
N SER A 253 -18.79 -25.02 -4.05
CA SER A 253 -19.97 -25.43 -4.81
C SER A 253 -19.62 -26.05 -6.18
N GLU A 254 -18.61 -25.53 -6.87
CA GLU A 254 -18.18 -26.07 -8.17
C GLU A 254 -17.28 -27.30 -8.05
N THR A 255 -16.36 -27.37 -7.09
CA THR A 255 -15.41 -28.50 -6.98
C THR A 255 -16.10 -29.80 -6.56
N ARG A 256 -17.06 -29.75 -5.63
CA ARG A 256 -17.76 -30.95 -5.13
C ARG A 256 -18.72 -31.54 -6.17
N ASN A 257 -19.39 -30.68 -6.95
CA ASN A 257 -20.29 -31.13 -8.02
C ASN A 257 -19.54 -31.63 -9.25
N SER A 258 -18.49 -30.92 -9.69
CA SER A 258 -17.71 -31.31 -10.89
C SER A 258 -16.90 -32.59 -10.69
N PHE A 259 -16.33 -32.80 -9.50
CA PHE A 259 -15.55 -34.01 -9.20
C PHE A 259 -16.44 -35.27 -9.15
N ASN A 260 -17.64 -35.17 -8.55
CA ASN A 260 -18.59 -36.29 -8.51
C ASN A 260 -19.10 -36.63 -9.92
N GLN A 261 -19.45 -35.62 -10.72
CA GLN A 261 -19.85 -35.80 -12.12
C GLN A 261 -18.74 -36.42 -12.97
N TYR A 262 -17.48 -36.01 -12.79
CA TYR A 262 -16.34 -36.62 -13.48
C TYR A 262 -16.17 -38.11 -13.11
N LYS A 263 -16.30 -38.45 -11.83
CA LYS A 263 -16.21 -39.83 -11.35
C LYS A 263 -17.33 -40.71 -11.91
N GLU A 264 -18.56 -40.21 -11.95
CA GLU A 264 -19.72 -40.90 -12.54
C GLU A 264 -19.60 -41.09 -14.06
N VAL A 265 -19.12 -40.08 -14.78
CA VAL A 265 -18.88 -40.17 -16.23
C VAL A 265 -17.74 -41.17 -16.52
N SER A 266 -16.69 -41.18 -15.70
CA SER A 266 -15.58 -42.13 -15.81
C SER A 266 -16.02 -43.57 -15.52
N SER A 267 -16.87 -43.80 -14.51
CA SER A 267 -17.40 -45.14 -14.23
C SER A 267 -18.34 -45.61 -15.35
N LEU A 268 -19.22 -44.73 -15.84
CA LEU A 268 -20.13 -45.04 -16.94
C LEU A 268 -19.36 -45.43 -18.23
N ARG A 269 -18.25 -44.73 -18.53
CA ARG A 269 -17.35 -45.09 -19.64
C ARG A 269 -16.74 -46.49 -19.45
N GLN A 270 -16.28 -46.82 -18.25
CA GLN A 270 -15.68 -48.14 -17.95
C GLN A 270 -16.71 -49.27 -18.07
N ASP A 271 -17.93 -49.05 -17.57
CA ASP A 271 -19.02 -50.02 -17.68
C ASP A 271 -19.41 -50.24 -19.14
N LEU A 272 -19.49 -49.18 -19.94
CA LEU A 272 -19.83 -49.26 -21.36
C LEU A 272 -18.75 -49.96 -22.19
N ASP A 273 -17.46 -49.80 -21.83
CA ASP A 273 -16.34 -50.54 -22.44
C ASP A 273 -16.39 -52.03 -22.06
N SER A 274 -16.71 -52.36 -20.80
CA SER A 274 -16.90 -53.75 -20.35
C SER A 274 -18.05 -54.44 -21.09
N ILE A 275 -19.18 -53.74 -21.27
CA ILE A 275 -20.31 -54.20 -22.08
C ILE A 275 -19.90 -54.37 -23.54
N PHE A 276 -19.14 -53.43 -24.12
CA PHE A 276 -18.67 -53.54 -25.50
C PHE A 276 -17.74 -54.75 -25.72
N ARG A 277 -16.85 -55.03 -24.76
CA ARG A 277 -15.94 -56.18 -24.80
C ARG A 277 -16.70 -57.50 -24.72
N THR A 278 -17.67 -57.60 -23.81
CA THR A 278 -18.52 -58.81 -23.69
C THR A 278 -19.37 -59.04 -24.95
N LEU A 279 -19.93 -57.98 -25.55
CA LEU A 279 -20.66 -58.05 -26.82
C LEU A 279 -19.77 -58.41 -28.02
N SER A 280 -18.47 -58.10 -27.95
CA SER A 280 -17.51 -58.42 -29.01
C SER A 280 -17.00 -59.86 -28.93
N VAL A 281 -16.89 -60.44 -27.72
CA VAL A 281 -16.43 -61.82 -27.49
C VAL A 281 -17.46 -62.87 -27.96
N PHE A 282 -18.75 -62.53 -28.00
CA PHE A 282 -19.81 -63.45 -28.44
C PHE A 282 -19.74 -63.88 -29.92
N GLU A 283 -18.97 -63.18 -30.76
CA GLU A 283 -18.90 -63.44 -32.21
C GLU A 283 -17.68 -64.27 -32.61
N THR A 284 -16.65 -64.39 -31.78
CA THR A 284 -15.51 -65.28 -32.02
C THR A 284 -15.85 -66.69 -31.53
N GLY A 285 -16.74 -67.33 -32.28
CA GLY A 285 -17.12 -68.72 -32.06
C GLY A 285 -15.90 -69.60 -31.87
N THR A 286 -15.92 -70.35 -30.77
CA THR A 286 -15.01 -71.43 -30.42
C THR A 286 -15.04 -72.51 -31.51
N LEU A 287 -14.30 -72.29 -32.61
CA LEU A 287 -13.83 -73.37 -33.46
C LEU A 287 -12.59 -73.96 -32.79
N ILE A 288 -12.82 -74.93 -31.91
CA ILE A 288 -11.77 -75.90 -31.59
C ILE A 288 -11.63 -76.77 -32.85
N SER A 289 -10.58 -76.51 -33.64
CA SER A 289 -10.05 -77.49 -34.57
C SER A 289 -8.54 -77.40 -34.58
N HIS A 290 -7.92 -78.54 -34.28
CA HIS A 290 -6.49 -78.74 -34.03
C HIS A 290 -5.60 -78.41 -35.24
N GLY A 291 -4.40 -77.87 -35.01
CA GLY A 291 -3.34 -77.86 -36.02
C GLY A 291 -2.25 -76.80 -35.86
N SER A 292 -1.25 -77.12 -35.05
CA SER A 292 0.13 -76.58 -35.01
C SER A 292 0.68 -75.95 -36.30
N LEU A 293 1.32 -74.77 -36.21
CA LEU A 293 2.79 -74.56 -36.34
C LEU A 293 3.16 -73.14 -36.81
N GLU A 294 4.16 -72.58 -36.12
CA GLU A 294 5.11 -71.50 -36.50
C GLU A 294 4.72 -70.02 -36.39
N ASN A 295 5.25 -69.39 -35.33
CA ASN A 295 6.24 -68.28 -35.33
C ASN A 295 5.90 -67.04 -36.18
N THR A 296 6.01 -65.80 -35.71
CA THR A 296 7.08 -65.24 -34.86
C THR A 296 6.66 -63.82 -34.43
N ASP A 297 6.83 -63.56 -33.13
CA ASP A 297 7.36 -62.35 -32.48
C ASP A 297 6.79 -60.95 -32.82
N ASP A 298 6.24 -60.25 -31.81
CA ASP A 298 7.11 -59.38 -31.01
C ASP A 298 6.47 -58.93 -29.68
N TRP A 299 7.27 -59.11 -28.64
CA TRP A 299 6.98 -58.95 -27.22
C TRP A 299 7.66 -57.67 -26.75
N CYS A 300 6.98 -56.81 -25.97
CA CYS A 300 7.71 -55.94 -25.06
C CYS A 300 7.00 -55.80 -23.72
N HIS A 301 7.74 -56.27 -22.72
CA HIS A 301 7.45 -56.33 -21.30
C HIS A 301 7.67 -54.98 -20.60
N ASN A 302 6.99 -54.81 -19.47
CA ASN A 302 7.70 -54.52 -18.22
C ASN A 302 7.15 -55.39 -17.10
N LYS A 303 8.05 -56.15 -16.45
CA LYS A 303 7.87 -56.98 -15.23
C LYS A 303 7.82 -56.03 -14.01
N ARG A 304 7.22 -56.34 -12.84
CA ARG A 304 7.50 -57.44 -11.87
C ARG A 304 6.62 -57.08 -10.64
N ALA A 305 6.04 -57.93 -9.80
CA ALA A 305 5.93 -59.37 -9.64
C ALA A 305 4.81 -59.66 -8.61
N GLU A 306 4.52 -60.96 -8.52
CA GLU A 306 4.01 -61.69 -7.36
C GLU A 306 2.48 -61.81 -7.18
N HIS A 307 2.01 -62.99 -7.63
CA HIS A 307 1.15 -63.94 -6.91
C HIS A 307 0.02 -63.35 -6.06
N PHE A 308 -1.23 -63.75 -6.33
CA PHE A 308 -1.91 -64.73 -5.49
C PHE A 308 -3.21 -65.25 -6.12
N HIS A 309 -3.52 -66.46 -5.73
CA HIS A 309 -4.63 -67.31 -6.14
C HIS A 309 -5.97 -66.75 -5.66
N LEU A 310 -6.95 -66.65 -6.56
CA LEU A 310 -8.33 -66.37 -6.18
C LEU A 310 -8.98 -67.67 -5.67
N LYS A 311 -8.91 -67.87 -4.35
CA LYS A 311 -9.73 -68.83 -3.61
C LYS A 311 -10.96 -68.08 -3.10
N LEU A 312 -12.14 -68.59 -3.48
CA LEU A 312 -13.42 -68.26 -2.87
C LEU A 312 -13.37 -68.57 -1.37
N SER A 313 -13.70 -67.59 -0.54
CA SER A 313 -14.29 -67.85 0.78
C SER A 313 -15.21 -66.69 1.15
N THR A 314 -16.50 -67.02 1.13
CA THR A 314 -17.58 -66.56 2.00
C THR A 314 -17.11 -65.80 3.24
N ASP A 315 -17.73 -64.66 3.52
CA ASP A 315 -18.30 -64.36 4.84
C ASP A 315 -19.29 -63.18 4.81
N HIS A 316 -20.52 -63.50 5.25
CA HIS A 316 -21.43 -62.71 6.08
C HIS A 316 -21.85 -61.29 5.67
N LEU A 317 -23.01 -61.20 5.01
CA LEU A 317 -23.96 -60.09 5.19
C LEU A 317 -24.83 -60.35 6.43
N PRO A 318 -25.08 -59.34 7.28
CA PRO A 318 -26.30 -59.25 8.06
C PRO A 318 -27.22 -58.14 7.54
N VAL A 319 -28.41 -58.57 7.10
CA VAL A 319 -29.76 -58.16 7.56
C VAL A 319 -29.93 -56.69 8.00
N SER A 320 -30.81 -55.93 7.32
CA SER A 320 -32.16 -55.61 7.86
C SER A 320 -32.88 -54.49 7.07
N THR A 321 -34.13 -54.80 6.69
CA THR A 321 -35.33 -53.94 6.68
C THR A 321 -35.35 -52.63 5.86
N LEU A 322 -36.27 -52.54 4.89
CA LEU A 322 -37.61 -52.00 5.17
C LEU A 322 -38.57 -52.31 4.00
N GLU A 323 -39.74 -52.78 4.37
CA GLU A 323 -40.92 -53.04 3.54
C GLU A 323 -41.38 -51.79 2.77
N GLN A 324 -42.07 -52.00 1.64
CA GLN A 324 -43.53 -51.83 1.56
C GLN A 324 -44.02 -51.36 0.18
N ASN A 325 -44.84 -52.24 -0.45
CA ASN A 325 -45.96 -52.02 -1.39
C ASN A 325 -45.70 -51.30 -2.75
N GLY A 326 -46.25 -51.76 -3.89
CA GLY A 326 -47.15 -52.89 -4.15
C GLY A 326 -47.71 -52.87 -5.58
N LYS A 327 -48.47 -53.94 -5.87
CA LYS A 327 -49.36 -54.24 -7.02
C LYS A 327 -48.76 -55.01 -8.19
N HIS A 328 -48.84 -56.34 -8.09
CA HIS A 328 -49.15 -57.18 -9.24
C HIS A 328 -50.24 -58.19 -8.83
N GLU A 329 -51.32 -58.23 -9.62
CA GLU A 329 -52.46 -59.14 -9.45
C GLU A 329 -52.11 -60.59 -9.79
N ASP A 330 -52.88 -61.46 -9.15
CA ASP A 330 -52.79 -62.91 -9.03
C ASP A 330 -52.92 -63.71 -10.34
N SER A 331 -52.29 -64.89 -10.38
CA SER A 331 -53.03 -66.18 -10.33
C SER A 331 -52.12 -67.41 -10.30
N LYS A 332 -52.13 -68.09 -9.13
CA LYS A 332 -52.27 -69.53 -8.87
C LYS A 332 -51.33 -70.53 -9.59
N ILE A 333 -50.59 -71.33 -8.80
CA ILE A 333 -50.97 -72.72 -8.47
C ILE A 333 -50.02 -73.31 -7.38
N SER A 334 -50.67 -73.68 -6.27
CA SER A 334 -50.40 -74.68 -5.22
C SER A 334 -48.97 -75.09 -4.81
N LYS A 335 -48.67 -74.82 -3.52
CA LYS A 335 -47.86 -75.71 -2.65
C LYS A 335 -48.50 -77.11 -2.54
N PRO A 336 -47.73 -78.17 -2.31
CA PRO A 336 -48.20 -79.30 -1.52
C PRO A 336 -47.68 -79.19 -0.09
N ASP A 337 -48.63 -79.19 0.83
CA ASP A 337 -48.45 -79.28 2.26
C ASP A 337 -47.93 -80.66 2.70
N ASN A 338 -47.30 -80.64 3.88
CA ASN A 338 -47.15 -81.73 4.83
C ASN A 338 -46.31 -82.95 4.39
N LEU A 339 -45.21 -83.19 5.10
CA LEU A 339 -45.15 -84.40 5.94
C LEU A 339 -44.03 -84.25 6.99
N ASP A 340 -44.54 -84.21 8.21
CA ASP A 340 -43.87 -84.15 9.49
C ASP A 340 -42.85 -85.30 9.63
N SER A 341 -41.65 -84.99 10.11
CA SER A 341 -40.51 -85.92 10.26
C SER A 341 -40.81 -87.12 11.17
N ALA A 342 -41.98 -87.14 11.83
CA ALA A 342 -42.44 -88.20 12.72
C ALA A 342 -43.06 -89.40 11.98
N SER A 343 -43.62 -89.26 10.76
CA SER A 343 -44.34 -90.37 10.10
C SER A 343 -43.44 -91.34 9.31
N LEU A 344 -42.17 -90.99 9.10
CA LEU A 344 -41.19 -91.83 8.39
C LEU A 344 -40.51 -92.87 9.29
N LYS A 345 -40.68 -92.77 10.61
CA LYS A 345 -40.02 -93.65 11.60
C LYS A 345 -40.81 -94.94 11.88
N ASP A 346 -42.12 -94.95 11.59
CA ASP A 346 -43.02 -96.09 11.83
C ASP A 346 -43.35 -96.90 10.56
N MET A 347 -42.77 -96.57 9.41
CA MET A 347 -42.93 -97.36 8.18
C MET A 347 -42.04 -98.61 8.23
N SER A 348 -42.62 -99.77 7.90
CA SER A 348 -41.86 -101.01 7.76
C SER A 348 -40.81 -100.87 6.64
N LYS A 349 -39.69 -101.62 6.72
CA LYS A 349 -38.61 -101.51 5.72
C LYS A 349 -39.10 -101.66 4.28
N ASP A 350 -40.07 -102.54 4.05
CA ASP A 350 -40.62 -102.78 2.72
C ASP A 350 -41.50 -101.62 2.22
N ASP A 351 -42.24 -100.97 3.12
CA ASP A 351 -43.03 -99.77 2.79
C ASP A 351 -42.14 -98.56 2.51
N LEU A 352 -41.04 -98.40 3.26
CA LEU A 352 -40.05 -97.36 3.01
C LEU A 352 -39.33 -97.58 1.67
N ILE A 353 -38.96 -98.82 1.35
CA ILE A 353 -38.38 -99.17 0.04
C ILE A 353 -39.39 -98.88 -1.07
N THR A 354 -40.66 -99.22 -0.88
CA THR A 354 -41.72 -98.94 -1.86
C THR A 354 -41.92 -97.44 -2.05
N TYR A 355 -41.91 -96.66 -0.97
CA TYR A 355 -42.01 -95.19 -1.00
C TYR A 355 -40.82 -94.54 -1.71
N ILE A 356 -39.58 -94.94 -1.38
CA ILE A 356 -38.36 -94.46 -2.05
C ILE A 356 -38.37 -94.86 -3.52
N THR A 357 -38.83 -96.07 -3.85
CA THR A 357 -38.90 -96.53 -5.24
C THR A 357 -39.96 -95.76 -6.02
N LYS A 358 -41.08 -95.39 -5.39
CA LYS A 358 -42.13 -94.55 -5.98
C LYS A 358 -41.65 -93.12 -6.19
N MET A 359 -41.00 -92.52 -5.18
CA MET A 359 -40.34 -91.21 -5.28
C MET A 359 -39.28 -91.19 -6.38
N ARG A 360 -38.42 -92.21 -6.44
CA ARG A 360 -37.39 -92.35 -7.47
C ARG A 360 -37.99 -92.49 -8.86
N ARG A 361 -39.02 -93.32 -9.04
CA ARG A 361 -39.73 -93.42 -10.34
C ARG A 361 -40.41 -92.10 -10.73
N ASN A 362 -40.94 -91.36 -9.77
CA ASN A 362 -41.58 -90.06 -10.04
C ASN A 362 -40.54 -88.99 -10.42
N HIS A 363 -39.38 -88.99 -9.76
CA HIS A 363 -38.27 -88.11 -10.10
C HIS A 363 -37.65 -88.47 -11.45
N GLU A 364 -37.45 -89.77 -11.73
CA GLU A 364 -37.01 -90.26 -13.03
C GLU A 364 -38.00 -89.87 -14.14
N SER A 365 -39.31 -89.94 -13.85
CA SER A 365 -40.36 -89.48 -14.78
C SER A 365 -40.32 -87.98 -15.02
N GLN A 366 -40.11 -87.15 -13.99
CA GLN A 366 -39.95 -85.69 -14.16
C GLN A 366 -38.67 -85.33 -14.91
N VAL A 367 -37.57 -86.03 -14.63
CA VAL A 367 -36.31 -85.83 -15.35
C VAL A 367 -36.48 -86.25 -16.81
N GLN A 368 -37.16 -87.36 -17.08
CA GLN A 368 -37.43 -87.82 -18.44
C GLN A 368 -38.40 -86.88 -19.18
N GLU A 369 -39.42 -86.36 -18.52
CA GLU A 369 -40.32 -85.34 -19.06
C GLU A 369 -39.56 -84.05 -19.41
N LYS A 370 -38.74 -83.53 -18.48
CA LYS A 370 -37.90 -82.34 -18.73
C LYS A 370 -36.85 -82.58 -19.81
N THR A 371 -36.33 -83.80 -19.91
CA THR A 371 -35.37 -84.19 -20.94
C THR A 371 -36.04 -84.28 -22.31
N GLU A 372 -37.24 -84.87 -22.40
CA GLU A 372 -38.03 -84.93 -23.63
C GLU A 372 -38.54 -83.54 -24.03
N GLU A 373 -38.89 -82.67 -23.07
CA GLU A 373 -39.23 -81.27 -23.30
C GLU A 373 -38.02 -80.49 -23.87
N ASN A 374 -36.81 -80.75 -23.37
CA ASN A 374 -35.56 -80.18 -23.90
C ASN A 374 -35.23 -80.71 -25.31
N PHE A 375 -35.45 -82.00 -25.55
CA PHE A 375 -35.29 -82.58 -26.89
C PHE A 375 -36.38 -82.12 -27.86
N CYS A 376 -37.62 -81.92 -27.41
CA CYS A 376 -38.69 -81.32 -28.20
C CYS A 376 -38.36 -79.86 -28.54
N LEU A 377 -37.93 -79.05 -27.58
CA LEU A 377 -37.47 -77.68 -27.82
C LEU A 377 -36.27 -77.65 -28.77
N ARG A 378 -35.30 -78.54 -28.62
CA ARG A 378 -34.18 -78.67 -29.57
C ARG A 378 -34.64 -79.09 -30.97
N ARG A 379 -35.59 -80.01 -31.08
CA ARG A 379 -36.16 -80.49 -32.34
C ARG A 379 -37.06 -79.42 -32.98
N GLU A 380 -37.72 -78.58 -32.19
CA GLU A 380 -38.49 -77.42 -32.61
C GLU A 380 -37.58 -76.29 -33.10
N LEU A 381 -36.45 -76.05 -32.40
CA LEU A 381 -35.41 -75.09 -32.80
C LEU A 381 -34.67 -75.56 -34.07
N LEU A 382 -34.49 -76.86 -34.26
CA LEU A 382 -33.98 -77.47 -35.50
C LEU A 382 -35.04 -77.47 -36.63
N ASN A 383 -36.31 -77.75 -36.34
CA ASN A 383 -37.40 -77.70 -37.32
C ASN A 383 -37.69 -76.26 -37.81
N LEU A 384 -37.51 -75.26 -36.94
CA LEU A 384 -37.51 -73.84 -37.30
C LEU A 384 -36.33 -73.46 -38.22
N LYS A 385 -35.25 -74.26 -38.22
CA LYS A 385 -34.06 -74.07 -39.06
C LYS A 385 -34.14 -74.83 -40.39
N GLU A 386 -34.84 -75.97 -40.45
CA GLU A 386 -34.96 -76.83 -41.64
C GLU A 386 -36.21 -76.56 -42.50
N ARG A 387 -37.31 -76.08 -41.92
CA ARG A 387 -38.49 -75.68 -42.70
C ARG A 387 -38.26 -74.26 -43.20
N GLY A 388 -37.84 -74.13 -44.45
CA GLY A 388 -37.50 -72.89 -45.13
C GLY A 388 -38.58 -71.79 -45.08
N SER A 389 -38.68 -71.11 -43.94
CA SER A 389 -39.15 -69.73 -43.84
C SER A 389 -37.98 -68.91 -43.33
N SER A 390 -37.57 -67.94 -44.15
CA SER A 390 -36.43 -67.06 -43.98
C SER A 390 -36.42 -66.34 -42.62
N PHE A 391 -35.86 -66.98 -41.59
CA PHE A 391 -35.16 -66.26 -40.53
C PHE A 391 -33.70 -66.19 -40.97
N SER A 392 -33.43 -65.32 -41.96
CA SER A 392 -32.15 -64.63 -41.90
C SER A 392 -32.11 -64.06 -40.49
N LEU A 393 -31.08 -64.38 -39.71
CA LEU A 393 -30.60 -63.45 -38.72
C LEU A 393 -30.36 -62.17 -39.55
N LYS A 394 -31.39 -61.32 -39.67
CA LYS A 394 -31.16 -59.90 -39.81
C LYS A 394 -30.20 -59.71 -38.67
N LYS A 395 -28.93 -59.44 -39.00
CA LYS A 395 -28.12 -58.47 -38.29
C LYS A 395 -29.11 -57.64 -37.53
N ASP A 396 -29.31 -57.95 -36.25
CA ASP A 396 -30.37 -57.30 -35.52
C ASP A 396 -29.94 -55.85 -35.65
N LYS A 397 -30.68 -55.10 -36.49
CA LYS A 397 -30.13 -53.85 -37.01
C LYS A 397 -29.86 -52.95 -35.83
N ASP A 398 -30.62 -53.15 -34.76
CA ASP A 398 -30.51 -52.51 -33.47
C ASP A 398 -29.32 -53.06 -32.66
N PHE A 399 -29.00 -54.36 -32.68
CA PHE A 399 -27.78 -54.93 -32.07
C PHE A 399 -26.49 -54.51 -32.78
N ASP A 400 -26.44 -54.58 -34.11
CA ASP A 400 -25.30 -54.11 -34.92
C ASP A 400 -25.17 -52.58 -34.85
N LEU A 401 -26.29 -51.85 -34.77
CA LEU A 401 -26.29 -50.40 -34.55
C LEU A 401 -25.85 -50.06 -33.13
N LEU A 402 -26.22 -50.85 -32.11
CA LEU A 402 -25.77 -50.69 -30.73
C LEU A 402 -24.26 -50.97 -30.63
N LYS A 403 -23.78 -52.04 -31.26
CA LYS A 403 -22.35 -52.37 -31.36
C LYS A 403 -21.54 -51.26 -32.06
N LYS A 404 -22.13 -50.54 -33.01
CA LYS A 404 -21.51 -49.36 -33.66
C LYS A 404 -21.66 -48.06 -32.87
N LYS A 405 -22.76 -47.90 -32.12
CA LYS A 405 -23.05 -46.70 -31.32
C LYS A 405 -22.31 -46.68 -30.00
N ILE A 406 -22.05 -47.83 -29.38
CA ILE A 406 -21.31 -47.89 -28.11
C ILE A 406 -19.92 -47.22 -28.25
N PRO A 407 -19.09 -47.55 -29.25
CA PRO A 407 -17.82 -46.85 -29.48
C PRO A 407 -17.98 -45.33 -29.71
N ASP A 408 -19.04 -44.91 -30.40
CA ASP A 408 -19.34 -43.49 -30.67
C ASP A 408 -19.75 -42.75 -29.38
N VAL A 409 -20.50 -43.40 -28.49
CA VAL A 409 -20.84 -42.88 -27.16
C VAL A 409 -19.63 -42.87 -26.24
N VAL A 410 -18.79 -43.91 -26.25
CA VAL A 410 -17.51 -43.94 -25.52
C VAL A 410 -16.60 -42.81 -26.02
N SER A 411 -16.54 -42.54 -27.34
CA SER A 411 -15.79 -41.43 -27.90
C SER A 411 -16.29 -40.07 -27.42
N LYS A 412 -17.61 -39.88 -27.33
CA LYS A 412 -18.20 -38.64 -26.78
C LYS A 412 -17.97 -38.50 -25.27
N LEU A 413 -18.03 -39.59 -24.52
CA LEU A 413 -17.66 -39.59 -23.10
C LEU A 413 -16.17 -39.28 -22.91
N ASN A 414 -15.29 -39.79 -23.79
CA ASN A 414 -13.87 -39.42 -23.79
C ASN A 414 -13.68 -37.93 -24.12
N GLU A 415 -14.42 -37.38 -25.07
CA GLU A 415 -14.37 -35.95 -25.40
C GLU A 415 -14.87 -35.06 -24.23
N ILE A 416 -15.85 -35.54 -23.46
CA ILE A 416 -16.31 -34.88 -22.22
C ILE A 416 -15.27 -35.01 -21.10
N LEU A 417 -14.61 -36.16 -20.97
CA LEU A 417 -13.56 -36.38 -19.97
C LEU A 417 -12.29 -35.56 -20.28
N ASP A 418 -11.84 -35.53 -21.54
CA ASP A 418 -10.77 -34.65 -22.04
C ASP A 418 -11.19 -33.16 -21.95
N GLY A 419 -12.46 -32.86 -22.20
CA GLY A 419 -13.05 -31.53 -21.99
C GLY A 419 -12.97 -31.08 -20.54
N ASN A 420 -13.18 -31.99 -19.58
CA ASN A 420 -12.98 -31.77 -18.15
C ASN A 420 -11.50 -31.78 -17.73
N GLU A 421 -10.57 -32.24 -18.55
CA GLU A 421 -9.14 -32.04 -18.31
C GLU A 421 -8.75 -30.56 -18.39
N LYS A 422 -9.53 -29.73 -19.11
CA LYS A 422 -9.45 -28.26 -19.02
C LYS A 422 -9.92 -27.70 -17.66
N LEU A 423 -10.71 -28.44 -16.87
CA LEU A 423 -10.98 -28.12 -15.45
C LEU A 423 -9.81 -28.51 -14.54
N ARG A 424 -8.96 -29.48 -14.93
CA ARG A 424 -7.68 -29.72 -14.25
C ARG A 424 -6.73 -28.51 -14.41
N GLN A 425 -6.83 -27.80 -15.53
CA GLN A 425 -6.17 -26.50 -15.75
C GLN A 425 -6.65 -25.41 -14.77
N PHE A 426 -7.88 -25.48 -14.26
CA PHE A 426 -8.32 -24.62 -13.13
C PHE A 426 -7.64 -25.00 -11.81
N SER A 427 -7.24 -26.26 -11.61
CA SER A 427 -6.45 -26.67 -10.44
C SER A 427 -4.98 -26.22 -10.54
N GLU A 428 -4.39 -26.17 -11.74
CA GLU A 428 -3.08 -25.53 -11.97
C GLU A 428 -3.15 -24.00 -11.71
N ASN A 429 -4.30 -23.36 -11.94
CA ASN A 429 -4.50 -21.97 -11.52
C ASN A 429 -4.55 -21.79 -9.99
N ILE A 430 -4.82 -22.83 -9.19
CA ILE A 430 -4.71 -22.78 -7.73
C ILE A 430 -3.24 -22.73 -7.30
N GLU A 431 -2.35 -23.39 -8.05
CA GLU A 431 -0.89 -23.29 -7.87
C GLU A 431 -0.36 -21.90 -8.30
N SER A 432 -1.03 -21.26 -9.27
CA SER A 432 -0.80 -19.84 -9.57
C SER A 432 -1.27 -18.91 -8.43
N LEU A 433 -2.35 -19.28 -7.72
CA LEU A 433 -2.86 -18.52 -6.58
C LEU A 433 -1.94 -18.65 -5.36
N SER A 434 -1.32 -19.82 -5.14
CA SER A 434 -0.26 -19.98 -4.13
C SER A 434 0.96 -19.16 -4.49
N SER A 435 1.39 -19.13 -5.76
CA SER A 435 2.50 -18.26 -6.19
C SER A 435 2.19 -16.76 -6.02
N PHE A 436 0.92 -16.36 -6.20
CA PHE A 436 0.47 -14.99 -5.97
C PHE A 436 0.43 -14.66 -4.48
N LYS A 437 0.05 -15.63 -3.64
CA LYS A 437 0.08 -15.50 -2.19
C LYS A 437 1.51 -15.41 -1.66
N ASP A 438 2.43 -16.24 -2.14
CA ASP A 438 3.84 -16.17 -1.79
C ASP A 438 4.45 -14.81 -2.20
N ARG A 439 4.03 -14.28 -3.36
CA ARG A 439 4.44 -12.94 -3.81
C ARG A 439 3.83 -11.82 -2.97
N LEU A 440 2.59 -11.96 -2.51
CA LEU A 440 1.94 -11.01 -1.61
C LEU A 440 2.63 -11.02 -0.24
N ASP A 441 2.96 -12.21 0.28
CA ASP A 441 3.65 -12.38 1.55
C ASP A 441 5.09 -11.83 1.48
N PHE A 442 5.79 -12.04 0.36
CA PHE A 442 7.07 -11.40 0.06
C PHE A 442 6.97 -9.87 0.00
N LEU A 443 5.96 -9.33 -0.68
CA LEU A 443 5.77 -7.87 -0.74
C LEU A 443 5.40 -7.29 0.63
N GLN A 444 4.67 -8.04 1.49
CA GLN A 444 4.38 -7.62 2.85
C GLN A 444 5.61 -7.63 3.75
N SER A 445 6.48 -8.63 3.63
CA SER A 445 7.74 -8.67 4.38
C SER A 445 8.69 -7.56 3.93
N GLU A 446 8.80 -7.33 2.62
CA GLU A 446 9.55 -6.20 2.04
C GLU A 446 9.00 -4.86 2.52
N ASN A 447 7.67 -4.70 2.59
CA ASN A 447 7.06 -3.47 3.12
C ASN A 447 7.37 -3.28 4.61
N HIS A 448 7.39 -4.35 5.41
CA HIS A 448 7.81 -4.30 6.81
C HIS A 448 9.27 -3.87 6.95
N GLU A 449 10.16 -4.47 6.15
CA GLU A 449 11.59 -4.15 6.16
C GLU A 449 11.86 -2.71 5.73
N LEU A 450 11.19 -2.23 4.68
CA LEU A 450 11.24 -0.83 4.25
C LEU A 450 10.73 0.12 5.34
N LYS A 451 9.69 -0.27 6.08
CA LYS A 451 9.15 0.51 7.19
C LYS A 451 10.15 0.58 8.35
N ASP A 452 10.81 -0.53 8.67
CA ASP A 452 11.88 -0.56 9.69
C ASP A 452 13.08 0.29 9.27
N ILE A 453 13.50 0.21 8.01
CA ILE A 453 14.53 1.08 7.44
C ILE A 453 14.12 2.55 7.55
N LEU A 454 12.86 2.87 7.22
CA LEU A 454 12.34 4.23 7.32
C LEU A 454 12.37 4.75 8.76
N THR A 455 11.91 3.95 9.74
CA THR A 455 11.97 4.35 11.15
C THR A 455 13.40 4.51 11.66
N ASN A 456 14.35 3.69 11.20
CA ASN A 456 15.76 3.86 11.51
C ASN A 456 16.33 5.14 10.89
N LYS A 457 15.98 5.44 9.63
CA LYS A 457 16.36 6.69 8.96
C LYS A 457 15.76 7.91 9.66
N GLU A 458 14.54 7.81 10.17
CA GLU A 458 13.91 8.88 10.95
C GLU A 458 14.61 9.11 12.29
N LYS A 459 15.03 8.04 12.98
CA LYS A 459 15.86 8.12 14.20
C LYS A 459 17.23 8.74 13.91
N GLU A 460 17.88 8.37 12.81
CA GLU A 460 19.12 9.00 12.34
C GLU A 460 18.92 10.50 12.05
N LEU A 461 17.83 10.87 11.38
CA LEU A 461 17.48 12.27 11.11
C LEU A 461 17.26 13.05 12.40
N LYS A 462 16.56 12.49 13.39
CA LYS A 462 16.37 13.11 14.72
C LYS A 462 17.70 13.28 15.46
N SER A 463 18.60 12.29 15.38
CA SER A 463 19.96 12.38 15.93
C SER A 463 20.78 13.49 15.25
N LEU A 464 20.79 13.53 13.91
CA LEU A 464 21.48 14.56 13.14
C LEU A 464 20.89 15.95 13.37
N SER A 465 19.57 16.07 13.50
CA SER A 465 18.89 17.33 13.83
C SER A 465 19.28 17.81 15.23
N SER A 466 19.40 16.91 16.21
CA SER A 466 19.88 17.23 17.55
C SER A 466 21.34 17.70 17.50
N GLN A 467 22.20 17.01 16.76
CA GLN A 467 23.60 17.42 16.56
C GLN A 467 23.72 18.78 15.86
N LEU A 468 22.87 19.04 14.86
CA LEU A 468 22.81 20.33 14.17
C LEU A 468 22.36 21.44 15.12
N SER A 469 21.36 21.18 15.97
CA SER A 469 20.91 22.14 16.99
C SER A 469 22.04 22.47 17.98
N VAL A 470 22.77 21.46 18.46
CA VAL A 470 23.92 21.65 19.36
C VAL A 470 25.05 22.41 18.66
N ALA A 471 25.32 22.11 17.38
CA ALA A 471 26.33 22.83 16.60
C ALA A 471 25.91 24.29 16.35
N MET A 472 24.64 24.56 16.08
CA MET A 472 24.09 25.89 15.87
C MET A 472 24.15 26.73 17.17
N GLU A 473 23.86 26.11 18.31
CA GLU A 473 23.95 26.76 19.62
C GLU A 473 25.41 27.11 19.97
N LYS A 474 26.37 26.21 19.67
CA LYS A 474 27.81 26.51 19.78
C LYS A 474 28.25 27.63 18.86
N LEU A 475 27.74 27.67 17.63
CA LEU A 475 28.08 28.71 16.66
C LEU A 475 27.53 30.06 17.11
N SER A 476 26.31 30.10 17.66
CA SER A 476 25.74 31.30 18.28
C SER A 476 26.56 31.78 19.49
N GLN A 477 27.00 30.86 20.36
CA GLN A 477 27.90 31.20 21.46
C GLN A 477 29.24 31.76 20.96
N GLN A 478 29.82 31.15 19.92
CA GLN A 478 31.06 31.62 19.32
C GLN A 478 30.89 33.02 18.71
N GLN A 479 29.76 33.28 18.04
CA GLN A 479 29.44 34.58 17.47
C GLN A 479 29.28 35.66 18.55
N LEU A 480 28.68 35.31 19.69
CA LEU A 480 28.59 36.20 20.85
C LEU A 480 29.96 36.50 21.48
N ILE A 481 30.85 35.50 21.56
CA ILE A 481 32.23 35.69 22.03
C ILE A 481 33.00 36.59 21.06
N GLU A 482 32.85 36.35 19.75
CA GLU A 482 33.48 37.16 18.70
C GLU A 482 33.01 38.61 18.75
N GLU A 483 31.71 38.86 18.91
CA GLU A 483 31.16 40.20 19.06
C GLU A 483 31.69 40.93 20.31
N ASN A 484 31.83 40.20 21.43
CA ASN A 484 32.43 40.74 22.65
C ASN A 484 33.92 41.07 22.45
N LEU A 485 34.68 40.20 21.78
CA LEU A 485 36.09 40.46 21.44
C LEU A 485 36.21 41.69 20.54
N LEU A 486 35.36 41.81 19.51
CA LEU A 486 35.34 42.95 18.61
C LEU A 486 35.07 44.26 19.36
N ARG A 487 34.15 44.23 20.33
CA ARG A 487 33.86 45.37 21.20
C ARG A 487 35.04 45.73 22.10
N THR A 488 35.81 44.75 22.58
CA THR A 488 37.05 45.02 23.34
C THR A 488 38.17 45.58 22.48
N VAL A 489 38.31 45.11 21.23
CA VAL A 489 39.27 45.65 20.26
C VAL A 489 38.94 47.11 19.95
N GLN A 490 37.66 47.41 19.65
CA GLN A 490 37.21 48.78 19.41
C GLN A 490 37.55 49.71 20.58
N LYS A 491 37.33 49.25 21.82
CA LYS A 491 37.66 50.02 23.02
C LYS A 491 39.17 50.25 23.16
N LEU A 492 40.00 49.25 22.88
CA LEU A 492 41.45 49.39 22.89
C LEU A 492 41.95 50.32 21.78
N GLU A 493 41.33 50.29 20.60
CA GLU A 493 41.64 51.24 19.52
C GLU A 493 41.31 52.68 19.94
N ASP A 494 40.16 52.91 20.58
CA ASP A 494 39.78 54.20 21.13
C ASP A 494 40.80 54.65 22.21
N ASP A 495 41.14 53.77 23.16
CA ASP A 495 42.12 54.05 24.23
C ASP A 495 43.52 54.37 23.65
N VAL A 496 43.95 53.68 22.58
CA VAL A 496 45.21 53.96 21.87
C VAL A 496 45.13 55.28 21.11
N GLY A 497 43.98 55.60 20.52
CA GLY A 497 43.71 56.89 19.89
C GLY A 497 43.88 58.05 20.87
N ASP A 498 43.29 57.91 22.06
CA ASP A 498 43.39 58.89 23.14
C ASP A 498 44.83 59.02 23.65
N ALA A 499 45.53 57.91 23.90
CA ALA A 499 46.94 57.93 24.32
C ALA A 499 47.85 58.59 23.28
N ARG A 500 47.58 58.38 21.98
CA ARG A 500 48.34 59.00 20.88
C ARG A 500 48.10 60.51 20.82
N ALA A 501 46.87 60.96 21.07
CA ALA A 501 46.55 62.37 21.18
C ALA A 501 47.27 63.00 22.39
N GLU A 502 47.28 62.33 23.54
CA GLU A 502 48.01 62.77 24.74
C GLU A 502 49.52 62.92 24.47
N VAL A 503 50.15 61.92 23.84
CA VAL A 503 51.57 62.00 23.46
C VAL A 503 51.84 63.16 22.50
N SER A 504 50.94 63.42 21.54
CA SER A 504 51.06 64.56 20.62
C SER A 504 51.02 65.88 21.38
N VAL A 505 50.10 66.02 22.34
CA VAL A 505 49.99 67.22 23.19
C VAL A 505 51.26 67.39 24.04
N ILE A 506 51.78 66.32 24.64
CA ILE A 506 53.04 66.37 25.42
C ILE A 506 54.22 66.78 24.54
N GLN A 507 54.32 66.24 23.32
CA GLN A 507 55.35 66.63 22.35
C GLN A 507 55.25 68.12 21.98
N ASP A 508 54.05 68.62 21.71
CA ASP A 508 53.84 70.03 21.38
C ASP A 508 54.19 70.95 22.56
N VAL A 509 53.87 70.55 23.79
CA VAL A 509 54.26 71.27 25.02
C VAL A 509 55.78 71.30 25.18
N HIS A 510 56.46 70.15 25.02
CA HIS A 510 57.92 70.09 25.09
C HIS A 510 58.57 70.93 24.00
N LYS A 511 58.04 70.89 22.77
CA LYS A 511 58.52 71.71 21.65
C LYS A 511 58.42 73.21 21.97
N CYS A 512 57.27 73.66 22.49
CA CYS A 512 57.10 75.05 22.91
C CYS A 512 58.09 75.44 24.02
N LEU A 513 58.34 74.54 24.98
CA LEU A 513 59.29 74.78 26.07
C LEU A 513 60.73 74.91 25.55
N PHE A 514 61.14 74.05 24.61
CA PHE A 514 62.47 74.12 24.00
C PHE A 514 62.64 75.38 23.14
N GLU A 515 61.62 75.78 22.38
CA GLU A 515 61.63 77.04 21.62
C GLU A 515 61.77 78.26 22.55
N ASP A 516 61.08 78.28 23.70
CA ASP A 516 61.21 79.33 24.71
C ASP A 516 62.63 79.35 25.33
N MET A 517 63.17 78.19 25.72
CA MET A 517 64.53 78.07 26.25
C MET A 517 65.59 78.51 25.23
N GLU A 518 65.44 78.14 23.96
CA GLU A 518 66.33 78.56 22.88
C GLU A 518 66.30 80.10 22.72
N SER A 519 65.11 80.70 22.75
CA SER A 519 64.95 82.15 22.68
C SER A 519 65.64 82.87 23.85
N LYS A 520 65.55 82.29 25.06
CA LYS A 520 66.14 82.84 26.28
C LYS A 520 67.66 82.70 26.29
N CYS A 521 68.20 81.57 25.85
CA CYS A 521 69.63 81.38 25.67
C CYS A 521 70.19 82.40 24.67
N ARG A 522 69.52 82.59 23.52
CA ARG A 522 69.92 83.56 22.49
C ARG A 522 70.02 84.97 23.06
N PHE A 523 69.00 85.41 23.82
CA PHE A 523 69.00 86.72 24.48
C PHE A 523 70.18 86.88 25.46
N VAL A 524 70.51 85.86 26.24
CA VAL A 524 71.65 85.89 27.18
C VAL A 524 72.98 85.95 26.42
N THR A 525 73.14 85.19 25.35
CA THR A 525 74.37 85.17 24.55
C THR A 525 74.62 86.52 23.87
N GLU A 526 73.59 87.12 23.27
CA GLU A 526 73.66 88.46 22.66
C GLU A 526 74.01 89.53 23.71
N GLY A 527 73.43 89.44 24.91
CA GLY A 527 73.75 90.35 26.03
C GLY A 527 75.18 90.21 26.55
N LEU A 528 75.73 88.99 26.59
CA LEU A 528 77.13 88.73 26.97
C LEU A 528 78.11 89.24 25.92
N HIS A 529 77.80 89.07 24.63
CA HIS A 529 78.63 89.57 23.53
C HIS A 529 78.76 91.09 23.57
N LEU A 530 77.66 91.80 23.87
CA LEU A 530 77.67 93.26 24.02
C LEU A 530 78.54 93.71 25.22
N LYS A 531 78.46 93.00 26.35
CA LYS A 531 79.31 93.27 27.53
C LYS A 531 80.79 93.01 27.25
N TYR A 532 81.11 91.93 26.54
CA TYR A 532 82.48 91.61 26.16
C TYR A 532 83.08 92.70 25.25
N GLY A 533 82.28 93.23 24.30
CA GLY A 533 82.69 94.36 23.45
C GLY A 533 83.08 95.60 24.26
N PHE A 534 82.24 96.01 25.22
CA PHE A 534 82.57 97.14 26.11
C PHE A 534 83.82 96.90 26.95
N MET A 535 84.03 95.67 27.43
CA MET A 535 85.19 95.32 28.24
C MET A 535 86.50 95.36 27.44
N GLN A 536 86.45 94.93 26.16
CA GLN A 536 87.61 94.98 25.26
C GLN A 536 88.02 96.41 24.94
N GLU A 537 87.06 97.32 24.71
CA GLU A 537 87.33 98.76 24.55
C GLU A 537 87.99 99.37 25.79
N ILE A 538 87.54 99.00 27.00
CA ILE A 538 88.14 99.49 28.26
C ILE A 538 89.59 99.00 28.41
N TYR A 539 89.86 97.74 28.07
CA TYR A 539 91.23 97.20 28.14
C TYR A 539 92.16 97.84 27.12
N GLU A 540 91.70 98.16 25.91
CA GLU A 540 92.51 98.90 24.92
C GLU A 540 92.90 100.30 25.42
N VAL A 541 91.99 100.99 26.11
CA VAL A 541 92.27 102.32 26.70
C VAL A 541 93.31 102.21 27.81
N MET A 542 93.18 101.24 28.72
CA MET A 542 94.14 101.05 29.82
C MET A 542 95.54 100.66 29.35
N LEU A 543 95.64 99.81 28.32
CA LEU A 543 96.94 99.36 27.78
C LEU A 543 97.68 100.53 27.10
N LYS A 544 96.94 101.48 26.54
CA LYS A 544 97.50 102.69 25.93
C LYS A 544 98.08 103.64 26.98
N ASP A 545 97.39 103.80 28.11
CA ASP A 545 97.85 104.64 29.24
C ASP A 545 99.10 104.07 29.93
N THR A 546 99.31 102.75 29.93
CA THR A 546 100.47 102.13 30.59
C THR A 546 101.75 102.25 29.78
N ILE A 547 101.67 102.21 28.44
CA ILE A 547 102.84 102.33 27.54
C ILE A 547 103.45 103.74 27.63
N ASP A 548 102.66 104.76 27.92
CA ASP A 548 103.14 106.14 28.10
C ASP A 548 103.87 106.36 29.45
N SER A 549 103.78 105.43 30.41
CA SER A 549 104.36 105.56 31.77
C SER A 549 105.69 104.83 32.00
N VAL A 550 106.16 104.00 31.07
CA VAL A 550 107.34 103.10 31.28
C VAL A 550 108.65 103.66 30.72
N GLN A 551 108.63 104.85 30.11
CA GLN A 551 109.83 105.48 29.54
C GLN A 551 110.55 106.41 30.54
N ALA A 552 110.78 105.98 31.77
CA ALA A 552 111.71 106.65 32.69
C ALA A 552 112.24 105.69 33.75
N SER A 553 113.55 105.80 34.01
CA SER A 553 114.28 105.20 35.14
C SER A 553 114.89 103.82 34.90
N LYS A 554 116.12 103.83 34.35
CA LYS A 554 117.14 102.77 34.48
C LYS A 554 118.07 103.10 35.65
N GLY A 555 118.44 102.07 36.41
CA GLY A 555 119.76 101.99 37.04
C GLY A 555 119.74 101.50 38.48
N LEU A 556 120.20 100.26 38.71
CA LEU A 556 121.35 99.92 39.57
C LEU A 556 121.49 98.40 39.71
N GLU A 557 122.50 97.86 39.04
CA GLU A 557 123.18 96.60 39.38
C GLU A 557 123.86 96.80 40.74
N ILE A 558 123.48 96.02 41.76
CA ILE A 558 124.26 95.53 42.93
C ILE A 558 123.22 94.88 43.85
N GLU A 559 122.61 93.79 43.39
CA GLU A 559 121.86 92.89 44.28
C GLU A 559 121.70 91.49 43.67
N GLU A 560 122.38 91.21 42.56
CA GLU A 560 122.12 90.01 41.73
C GLU A 560 122.45 88.71 42.45
N ALA A 561 123.51 88.61 43.26
CA ALA A 561 123.89 87.36 43.93
C ALA A 561 123.06 87.02 45.20
N ASN A 562 122.57 88.04 45.92
CA ASN A 562 121.65 87.82 47.05
C ASN A 562 120.21 87.62 46.56
N ILE A 563 119.82 88.30 45.49
CA ILE A 563 118.58 88.01 44.75
C ILE A 563 118.66 86.61 44.15
N GLU A 564 119.80 86.17 43.62
CA GLU A 564 119.96 84.83 43.02
C GLU A 564 119.83 83.73 44.07
N SER A 565 120.39 83.89 45.28
CA SER A 565 120.23 82.93 46.38
C SER A 565 118.78 82.89 46.94
N ILE A 566 118.16 84.06 47.13
CA ILE A 566 116.75 84.18 47.54
C ILE A 566 115.81 83.68 46.43
N MET A 567 116.15 83.89 45.16
CA MET A 567 115.46 83.32 44.00
C MET A 567 115.64 81.81 43.94
N MET A 568 116.83 81.26 44.22
CA MET A 568 117.06 79.82 44.17
C MET A 568 116.29 79.10 45.28
N GLN A 569 116.26 79.67 46.50
CA GLN A 569 115.44 79.14 47.59
C GLN A 569 113.94 79.34 47.32
N GLY A 570 113.53 80.51 46.83
CA GLY A 570 112.16 80.79 46.42
C GLY A 570 111.69 79.86 45.28
N LEU A 571 112.56 79.54 44.32
CA LEU A 571 112.27 78.59 43.24
C LEU A 571 112.17 77.16 43.77
N LEU A 572 113.00 76.76 44.73
CA LEU A 572 112.90 75.45 45.37
C LEU A 572 111.60 75.32 46.20
N ASP A 573 111.23 76.35 46.95
CA ASP A 573 109.99 76.38 47.74
C ASP A 573 108.76 76.40 46.83
N ILE A 574 108.78 77.20 45.74
CA ILE A 574 107.73 77.22 44.71
C ILE A 574 107.62 75.86 44.02
N ASN A 575 108.74 75.24 43.63
CA ASN A 575 108.72 73.90 43.03
C ASN A 575 108.14 72.87 44.00
N GLN A 576 108.48 72.94 45.28
CA GLN A 576 107.94 72.03 46.29
C GLN A 576 106.43 72.22 46.52
N ILE A 577 105.94 73.46 46.45
CA ILE A 577 104.50 73.77 46.51
C ILE A 577 103.80 73.27 45.24
N ILE A 578 104.33 73.54 44.04
CA ILE A 578 103.76 73.09 42.77
C ILE A 578 103.69 71.55 42.70
N PHE A 579 104.76 70.85 43.11
CA PHE A 579 104.74 69.39 43.14
C PHE A 579 103.74 68.83 44.16
N LYS A 580 103.57 69.47 45.33
CA LYS A 580 102.54 69.07 46.30
C LYS A 580 101.12 69.33 45.78
N GLU A 581 100.88 70.50 45.20
CA GLU A 581 99.58 70.87 44.61
C GLU A 581 99.24 69.90 43.46
N ALA A 582 100.18 69.64 42.55
CA ALA A 582 100.01 68.71 41.44
C ALA A 582 99.75 67.27 41.91
N LEU A 583 100.39 66.83 43.01
CA LEU A 583 100.10 65.53 43.61
C LEU A 583 98.71 65.47 44.24
N VAL A 584 98.24 66.54 44.87
CA VAL A 584 96.89 66.63 45.44
C VAL A 584 95.84 66.65 44.32
N ASP A 585 96.09 67.37 43.24
CA ASP A 585 95.18 67.42 42.10
C ASP A 585 95.15 66.09 41.32
N ALA A 586 96.29 65.42 41.18
CA ALA A 586 96.35 64.06 40.63
C ALA A 586 95.60 63.04 41.52
N ASP A 587 95.71 63.15 42.86
CA ASP A 587 94.98 62.30 43.79
C ASP A 587 93.46 62.56 43.75
N LYS A 588 93.02 63.82 43.61
CA LYS A 588 91.61 64.16 43.40
C LYS A 588 91.08 63.61 42.06
N ALA A 589 91.86 63.76 40.98
CA ALA A 589 91.49 63.24 39.66
C ALA A 589 91.35 61.72 39.68
N LEU A 590 92.31 61.01 40.29
CA LEU A 590 92.24 59.55 40.47
C LEU A 590 91.04 59.11 41.30
N LYS A 591 90.66 59.85 42.34
CA LYS A 591 89.46 59.55 43.15
C LYS A 591 88.17 59.77 42.36
N LEU A 592 88.11 60.80 41.51
CA LEU A 592 86.96 61.09 40.67
C LEU A 592 86.83 60.05 39.56
N GLU A 593 87.93 59.70 38.89
CA GLU A 593 87.99 58.63 37.89
C GLU A 593 87.63 57.26 38.51
N ALA A 594 88.09 56.97 39.73
CA ALA A 594 87.69 55.75 40.44
C ALA A 594 86.19 55.74 40.80
N ALA A 595 85.59 56.89 41.09
CA ALA A 595 84.15 57.00 41.35
C ALA A 595 83.33 56.78 40.06
N GLU A 596 83.69 57.46 38.97
CA GLU A 596 83.06 57.30 37.65
C GLU A 596 83.20 55.85 37.13
N ASN A 597 84.37 55.23 37.31
CA ASN A 597 84.59 53.85 36.88
C ASN A 597 83.74 52.85 37.69
N ASN A 598 83.44 53.14 38.97
CA ASN A 598 82.51 52.35 39.76
C ASN A 598 81.05 52.56 39.33
N GLU A 599 80.66 53.79 38.96
CA GLU A 599 79.33 54.12 38.45
C GLU A 599 79.07 53.46 37.09
N LEU A 600 80.02 53.56 36.15
CA LEU A 600 79.99 52.84 34.88
C LEU A 600 79.88 51.33 35.06
N LYS A 601 80.56 50.77 36.06
CA LYS A 601 80.49 49.34 36.35
C LYS A 601 79.09 48.92 36.83
N TYR A 602 78.41 49.78 37.59
CA TYR A 602 77.01 49.57 37.98
C TYR A 602 76.07 49.68 36.76
N GLU A 603 76.26 50.69 35.91
CA GLU A 603 75.48 50.85 34.67
C GLU A 603 75.63 49.66 33.72
N ILE A 604 76.86 49.14 33.54
CA ILE A 604 77.12 47.94 32.71
C ILE A 604 76.37 46.72 33.26
N LEU A 605 76.32 46.54 34.59
CA LEU A 605 75.59 45.43 35.20
C LEU A 605 74.08 45.59 34.99
N MET A 606 73.54 46.80 35.11
CA MET A 606 72.14 47.09 34.83
C MET A 606 71.80 46.85 33.35
N LEU A 607 72.62 47.35 32.44
CA LEU A 607 72.48 47.12 31.00
C LEU A 607 72.51 45.62 30.68
N LYS A 608 73.43 44.86 31.28
CA LYS A 608 73.52 43.41 31.09
C LYS A 608 72.22 42.71 31.51
N SER A 609 71.67 43.05 32.68
CA SER A 609 70.38 42.51 33.14
C SER A 609 69.25 42.84 32.16
N THR A 610 69.19 44.08 31.67
CA THR A 610 68.15 44.48 30.71
C THR A 610 68.31 43.79 29.35
N VAL A 611 69.54 43.48 28.91
CA VAL A 611 69.78 42.73 27.68
C VAL A 611 69.34 41.28 27.83
N GLU A 612 69.68 40.63 28.95
CA GLU A 612 69.22 39.27 29.26
C GLU A 612 67.69 39.18 29.27
N GLU A 613 67.00 40.12 29.92
CA GLU A 613 65.53 40.18 29.90
C GLU A 613 64.95 40.37 28.49
N LYS A 614 65.60 41.21 27.65
CA LYS A 614 65.16 41.43 26.27
C LYS A 614 65.41 40.22 25.39
N GLU A 615 66.51 39.49 25.60
CA GLU A 615 66.83 38.24 24.90
C GLU A 615 65.79 37.17 25.21
N ASP A 616 65.41 37.01 26.49
CA ASP A 616 64.34 36.09 26.92
C ASP A 616 62.98 36.44 26.30
N LEU A 617 62.64 37.73 26.24
CA LEU A 617 61.41 38.20 25.58
C LEU A 617 61.44 37.95 24.07
N ILE A 618 62.58 38.16 23.40
CA ILE A 618 62.75 37.87 21.98
C ILE A 618 62.58 36.37 21.74
N GLN A 619 63.21 35.52 22.54
CA GLN A 619 63.08 34.08 22.40
C GLN A 619 61.62 33.64 22.59
N GLY A 620 60.94 34.13 23.62
CA GLY A 620 59.52 33.86 23.85
C GLY A 620 58.62 34.32 22.70
N ALA A 621 58.89 35.49 22.11
CA ALA A 621 58.16 35.97 20.93
C ALA A 621 58.43 35.12 19.68
N THR A 622 59.67 34.65 19.51
CA THR A 622 60.08 33.81 18.38
C THR A 622 59.40 32.44 18.45
N ASP A 623 59.37 31.83 19.64
CA ASP A 623 58.70 30.55 19.87
C ASP A 623 57.18 30.66 19.64
N ALA A 624 56.56 31.74 20.11
CA ALA A 624 55.14 32.02 19.88
C ALA A 624 54.82 32.20 18.39
N LEU A 625 55.68 32.93 17.66
CA LEU A 625 55.53 33.11 16.21
C LEU A 625 55.67 31.78 15.45
N GLU A 626 56.61 30.93 15.84
CA GLU A 626 56.81 29.61 15.23
C GLU A 626 55.65 28.65 15.56
N GLN A 627 55.04 28.79 16.73
CA GLN A 627 53.81 28.07 17.07
C GLN A 627 52.62 28.53 16.20
N GLU A 628 52.42 29.83 16.02
CA GLU A 628 51.34 30.35 15.17
C GLU A 628 51.54 29.98 13.70
N LYS A 629 52.78 30.00 13.20
CA LYS A 629 53.09 29.53 11.84
C LYS A 629 52.66 28.07 11.64
N ARG A 630 52.97 27.18 12.59
CA ARG A 630 52.54 25.76 12.54
C ARG A 630 51.01 25.60 12.58
N LYS A 631 50.30 26.42 13.36
CA LYS A 631 48.83 26.42 13.39
C LYS A 631 48.25 26.87 12.05
N MET A 632 48.82 27.93 11.46
CA MET A 632 48.40 28.44 10.15
C MET A 632 48.63 27.41 9.03
N GLU A 633 49.77 26.72 9.03
CA GLU A 633 50.05 25.61 8.09
C GLU A 633 49.02 24.49 8.23
N SER A 634 48.73 24.05 9.47
CA SER A 634 47.69 23.04 9.72
C SER A 634 46.29 23.50 9.28
N ALA A 635 45.96 24.78 9.46
CA ALA A 635 44.70 25.36 9.00
C ALA A 635 44.62 25.39 7.46
N SER A 636 45.73 25.72 6.78
CA SER A 636 45.83 25.69 5.33
C SER A 636 45.60 24.29 4.77
N GLU A 637 46.26 23.27 5.32
CA GLU A 637 46.08 21.88 4.90
C GLU A 637 44.62 21.40 5.06
N LYS A 638 43.96 21.78 6.16
CA LYS A 638 42.53 21.50 6.35
C LYS A 638 41.66 22.21 5.31
N LEU A 639 41.97 23.46 4.98
CA LEU A 639 41.28 24.23 3.95
C LEU A 639 41.41 23.57 2.58
N ASP A 640 42.61 23.09 2.23
CA ASP A 640 42.86 22.38 0.97
C ASP A 640 42.11 21.05 0.90
N SER A 641 42.05 20.30 2.01
CA SER A 641 41.24 19.08 2.11
C SER A 641 39.74 19.36 1.92
N LEU A 642 39.22 20.41 2.56
CA LEU A 642 37.82 20.83 2.40
C LEU A 642 37.51 21.31 0.98
N ARG A 643 38.45 22.01 0.34
CA ARG A 643 38.33 22.43 -1.06
C ARG A 643 38.22 21.22 -1.98
N ALA A 644 39.12 20.24 -1.83
CA ALA A 644 39.08 19.00 -2.61
C ALA A 644 37.76 18.22 -2.40
N LYS A 645 37.24 18.18 -1.17
CA LYS A 645 35.93 17.56 -0.88
C LYS A 645 34.78 18.32 -1.56
N THR A 646 34.83 19.66 -1.55
CA THR A 646 33.84 20.51 -2.21
C THR A 646 33.85 20.31 -3.72
N ASP A 647 35.04 20.23 -4.34
CA ASP A 647 35.19 19.97 -5.77
C ASP A 647 34.65 18.59 -6.16
N HIS A 648 34.90 17.58 -5.31
CA HIS A 648 34.33 16.25 -5.51
C HIS A 648 32.80 16.24 -5.42
N GLN A 649 32.24 16.92 -4.42
CA GLN A 649 30.78 17.07 -4.28
C GLN A 649 30.18 17.82 -5.49
N HIS A 650 30.82 18.88 -5.95
CA HIS A 650 30.37 19.64 -7.11
C HIS A 650 30.36 18.76 -8.37
N LYS A 651 31.41 17.96 -8.59
CA LYS A 651 31.47 17.01 -9.72
C LYS A 651 30.35 15.97 -9.64
N TRP A 652 30.10 15.41 -8.46
CA TRP A 652 29.02 14.46 -8.25
C TRP A 652 27.64 15.09 -8.52
N ILE A 653 27.40 16.32 -8.07
CA ILE A 653 26.16 17.07 -8.37
C ILE A 653 25.98 17.24 -9.88
N VAL A 654 27.02 17.64 -10.60
CA VAL A 654 26.97 17.82 -12.07
C VAL A 654 26.65 16.51 -12.79
N GLU A 655 27.22 15.39 -12.34
CA GLU A 655 26.93 14.06 -12.89
C GLU A 655 25.48 13.65 -12.62
N ASN A 656 25.00 13.83 -11.39
CA ASN A 656 23.61 13.56 -11.01
C ASN A 656 22.62 14.43 -11.80
N CYS A 657 22.94 15.70 -12.06
CA CYS A 657 22.12 16.57 -12.91
C CYS A 657 22.02 16.04 -14.34
N LYS A 658 23.11 15.52 -14.92
CA LYS A 658 23.08 14.91 -16.26
C LYS A 658 22.22 13.65 -16.28
N GLU A 659 22.33 12.80 -15.26
CA GLU A 659 21.47 11.61 -15.13
C GLU A 659 19.99 11.99 -14.97
N LEU A 660 19.70 13.04 -14.19
CA LEU A 660 18.36 13.59 -14.04
C LEU A 660 17.81 14.10 -15.38
N ASP A 661 18.61 14.79 -16.19
CA ASP A 661 18.20 15.26 -17.51
C ASP A 661 17.90 14.10 -18.47
N VAL A 662 18.71 13.02 -18.43
CA VAL A 662 18.47 11.81 -19.22
C VAL A 662 17.19 11.11 -18.78
N THR A 663 16.95 10.96 -17.48
CA THR A 663 15.73 10.33 -16.95
C THR A 663 14.49 11.16 -17.24
N LYS A 664 14.58 12.49 -17.16
CA LYS A 664 13.51 13.41 -17.59
C LYS A 664 13.18 13.24 -19.07
N GLY A 665 14.19 13.16 -19.95
CA GLY A 665 13.96 12.90 -21.37
C GLY A 665 13.28 11.55 -21.65
N LYS A 666 13.61 10.50 -20.89
CA LYS A 666 12.91 9.21 -20.95
C LYS A 666 11.46 9.31 -20.49
N LEU A 667 11.20 10.04 -19.41
CA LEU A 667 9.85 10.27 -18.89
C LEU A 667 8.98 11.04 -19.90
N ASP A 668 9.53 12.07 -20.54
CA ASP A 668 8.82 12.83 -21.59
C ASP A 668 8.48 11.94 -22.79
N SER A 669 9.38 11.02 -23.15
CA SER A 669 9.15 10.05 -24.24
C SER A 669 8.06 9.05 -23.88
N ALA A 670 8.10 8.48 -22.66
CA ALA A 670 7.07 7.56 -22.17
C ALA A 670 5.70 8.24 -22.05
N THR A 671 5.67 9.52 -21.65
CA THR A 671 4.43 10.30 -21.57
C THR A 671 3.78 10.47 -22.95
N LYS A 672 4.58 10.73 -23.98
CA LYS A 672 4.09 10.80 -25.37
C LYS A 672 3.53 9.45 -25.84
N GLU A 673 4.17 8.35 -25.47
CA GLU A 673 3.70 7.00 -25.82
C GLU A 673 2.36 6.67 -25.13
N ILE A 674 2.21 7.00 -23.86
CA ILE A 674 0.95 6.86 -23.12
C ILE A 674 -0.17 7.66 -23.81
N GLU A 675 0.11 8.88 -24.25
CA GLU A 675 -0.89 9.71 -24.92
C GLU A 675 -1.31 9.12 -26.28
N GLN A 676 -0.37 8.52 -27.03
CA GLN A 676 -0.69 7.76 -28.24
C GLN A 676 -1.57 6.54 -27.94
N TYR A 677 -1.29 5.78 -26.88
CA TYR A 677 -2.14 4.65 -26.50
C TYR A 677 -3.55 5.10 -26.08
N LYS A 678 -3.68 6.25 -25.39
CA LYS A 678 -5.01 6.82 -25.07
C LYS A 678 -5.78 7.16 -26.34
N GLU A 679 -5.14 7.79 -27.33
CA GLU A 679 -5.79 8.11 -28.60
C GLU A 679 -6.25 6.85 -29.35
N GLN A 680 -5.41 5.82 -29.39
CA GLN A 680 -5.78 4.51 -29.96
C GLN A 680 -6.95 3.87 -29.22
N MET A 681 -6.95 3.93 -27.88
CA MET A 681 -8.02 3.40 -27.04
C MET A 681 -9.34 4.13 -27.29
N HIS A 682 -9.31 5.47 -27.40
CA HIS A 682 -10.49 6.26 -27.76
C HIS A 682 -11.03 5.87 -29.14
N LYS A 683 -10.16 5.69 -30.14
CA LYS A 683 -10.57 5.24 -31.48
C LYS A 683 -11.20 3.85 -31.46
N LEU A 684 -10.63 2.92 -30.67
CA LEU A 684 -11.18 1.57 -30.52
C LEU A 684 -12.54 1.60 -29.81
N HIS A 685 -12.67 2.42 -28.77
CA HIS A 685 -13.93 2.59 -28.04
C HIS A 685 -15.05 3.13 -28.94
N GLN A 686 -14.76 4.18 -29.72
CA GLN A 686 -15.71 4.72 -30.71
C GLN A 686 -16.14 3.68 -31.76
N ASN A 687 -15.21 2.83 -32.19
CA ASN A 687 -15.53 1.74 -33.13
C ASN A 687 -16.42 0.68 -32.48
N LEU A 688 -16.15 0.31 -31.23
CA LEU A 688 -16.96 -0.65 -30.47
C LEU A 688 -18.37 -0.11 -30.25
N GLU A 689 -18.50 1.16 -29.85
CA GLU A 689 -19.80 1.82 -29.68
C GLU A 689 -20.60 1.83 -30.99
N ARG A 690 -19.96 2.15 -32.12
CA ARG A 690 -20.60 2.07 -33.45
C ARG A 690 -21.09 0.65 -33.75
N LYS A 691 -20.27 -0.37 -33.48
CA LYS A 691 -20.64 -1.78 -33.71
C LYS A 691 -21.75 -2.25 -32.79
N MET A 692 -21.78 -1.78 -31.55
CA MET A 692 -22.84 -2.07 -30.59
C MET A 692 -24.18 -1.48 -31.04
N ASN A 693 -24.18 -0.26 -31.56
CA ASN A 693 -25.37 0.37 -32.12
C ASN A 693 -25.88 -0.36 -33.38
N GLU A 694 -24.97 -0.73 -34.29
CA GLU A 694 -25.32 -1.55 -35.47
C GLU A 694 -25.96 -2.89 -35.05
N LEU A 695 -25.39 -3.57 -34.05
CA LEU A 695 -25.95 -4.81 -33.52
C LEU A 695 -27.32 -4.61 -32.87
N GLY A 696 -27.52 -3.49 -32.18
CA GLY A 696 -28.80 -3.12 -31.58
C GLY A 696 -29.91 -2.96 -32.61
N GLU A 697 -29.62 -2.33 -33.75
CA GLU A 697 -30.57 -2.22 -34.87
C GLU A 697 -30.85 -3.59 -35.50
N ILE A 698 -29.82 -4.41 -35.75
CA ILE A 698 -30.00 -5.78 -36.26
C ILE A 698 -30.88 -6.62 -35.32
N ASP A 699 -30.67 -6.51 -34.01
CA ASP A 699 -31.50 -7.23 -33.03
C ASP A 699 -32.95 -6.75 -33.04
N LYS A 700 -33.18 -5.45 -33.22
CA LYS A 700 -34.53 -4.88 -33.36
C LYS A 700 -35.21 -5.40 -34.62
N GLU A 701 -34.53 -5.38 -35.76
CA GLU A 701 -35.03 -5.96 -37.02
C GLU A 701 -35.34 -7.46 -36.86
N ARG A 702 -34.47 -8.22 -36.18
CA ARG A 702 -34.68 -9.64 -35.88
C ARG A 702 -35.92 -9.86 -35.02
N ARG A 703 -36.15 -9.03 -33.99
CA ARG A 703 -37.36 -9.11 -33.14
C ARG A 703 -38.62 -8.84 -33.94
N GLU A 704 -38.61 -7.86 -34.84
CA GLU A 704 -39.71 -7.58 -35.75
C GLU A 704 -39.99 -8.76 -36.70
N LEU A 705 -38.94 -9.33 -37.30
CA LEU A 705 -39.04 -10.51 -38.16
C LEU A 705 -39.64 -11.71 -37.41
N CYS A 706 -39.16 -12.00 -36.19
CA CYS A 706 -39.71 -13.06 -35.35
C CYS A 706 -41.21 -12.85 -35.05
N ALA A 707 -41.64 -11.61 -34.80
CA ALA A 707 -43.03 -11.29 -34.58
C ALA A 707 -43.89 -11.52 -35.84
N VAL A 708 -43.37 -11.18 -37.02
CA VAL A 708 -44.02 -11.46 -38.32
C VAL A 708 -44.13 -12.97 -38.54
N THR A 709 -43.05 -13.72 -38.34
CA THR A 709 -43.04 -15.19 -38.50
C THR A 709 -44.04 -15.86 -37.56
N LYS A 710 -44.14 -15.40 -36.30
CA LYS A 710 -45.14 -15.90 -35.34
C LYS A 710 -46.57 -15.65 -35.83
N LYS A 711 -46.87 -14.44 -36.31
CA LYS A 711 -48.18 -14.11 -36.90
C LYS A 711 -48.50 -15.00 -38.11
N GLN A 712 -47.51 -15.25 -38.98
CA GLN A 712 -47.67 -16.15 -40.12
C GLN A 712 -47.95 -17.60 -39.68
N GLN A 713 -47.23 -18.09 -38.67
CA GLN A 713 -47.45 -19.42 -38.11
C GLN A 713 -48.85 -19.59 -37.51
N ASP A 714 -49.33 -18.57 -36.78
CA ASP A 714 -50.68 -18.58 -36.20
C ASP A 714 -51.76 -18.52 -37.29
N ALA A 715 -51.55 -17.73 -38.36
CA ALA A 715 -52.43 -17.69 -39.51
C ALA A 715 -52.48 -19.04 -40.25
N LEU A 716 -51.33 -19.71 -40.44
CA LEU A 716 -51.27 -21.05 -41.03
C LEU A 716 -52.02 -22.08 -40.18
N LYS A 717 -51.85 -22.07 -38.85
CA LYS A 717 -52.63 -22.95 -37.95
C LYS A 717 -54.14 -22.71 -38.07
N CYS A 718 -54.57 -21.45 -38.23
CA CYS A 718 -55.97 -21.09 -38.45
C CYS A 718 -56.49 -21.63 -39.80
N ILE A 719 -55.70 -21.48 -40.87
CA ILE A 719 -56.03 -22.01 -42.20
C ILE A 719 -56.15 -23.54 -42.15
N GLU A 720 -55.18 -24.22 -41.54
CA GLU A 720 -55.19 -25.68 -41.40
C GLU A 720 -56.40 -26.16 -40.59
N ALA A 721 -56.79 -25.44 -39.54
CA ALA A 721 -58.01 -25.74 -38.78
C ALA A 721 -59.28 -25.60 -39.63
N LYS A 722 -59.39 -24.53 -40.44
CA LYS A 722 -60.50 -24.35 -41.38
C LYS A 722 -60.51 -25.44 -42.44
N GLU A 723 -59.36 -25.80 -43.00
CA GLU A 723 -59.24 -26.87 -43.99
C GLU A 723 -59.72 -28.20 -43.42
N ARG A 724 -59.27 -28.58 -42.21
CA ARG A 724 -59.73 -29.79 -41.53
C ARG A 724 -61.25 -29.79 -41.31
N GLU A 725 -61.84 -28.65 -40.96
CA GLU A 725 -63.28 -28.52 -40.81
C GLU A 725 -64.02 -28.68 -42.15
N THR A 726 -63.57 -28.02 -43.22
CA THR A 726 -64.15 -28.18 -44.56
C THR A 726 -64.03 -29.62 -45.05
N ARG A 727 -62.93 -30.32 -44.73
CA ARG A 727 -62.75 -31.74 -45.06
C ARG A 727 -63.77 -32.62 -44.35
N LYS A 728 -64.04 -32.39 -43.06
CA LYS A 728 -65.10 -33.08 -42.31
C LYS A 728 -66.49 -32.83 -42.90
N GLN A 729 -66.79 -31.59 -43.27
CA GLN A 729 -68.05 -31.22 -43.92
C GLN A 729 -68.20 -31.93 -45.27
N MET A 730 -67.12 -31.99 -46.05
CA MET A 730 -67.10 -32.70 -47.33
C MET A 730 -67.30 -34.21 -47.14
N GLU A 731 -66.65 -34.82 -46.16
CA GLU A 731 -66.83 -36.24 -45.83
C GLU A 731 -68.27 -36.55 -45.38
N SER A 732 -68.88 -35.68 -44.58
CA SER A 732 -70.31 -35.78 -44.22
C SER A 732 -71.21 -35.68 -45.45
N THR A 733 -70.91 -34.78 -46.38
CA THR A 733 -71.64 -34.61 -47.65
C THR A 733 -71.49 -35.85 -48.53
N ILE A 734 -70.28 -36.39 -48.68
CA ILE A 734 -70.02 -37.63 -49.43
C ILE A 734 -70.82 -38.79 -48.82
N ASN A 735 -70.84 -38.92 -47.49
CA ASN A 735 -71.62 -39.94 -46.80
C ASN A 735 -73.14 -39.78 -47.04
N LEU A 736 -73.65 -38.54 -47.06
CA LEU A 736 -75.05 -38.26 -47.38
C LEU A 736 -75.36 -38.63 -48.85
N VAL A 737 -74.52 -38.22 -49.80
CA VAL A 737 -74.67 -38.55 -51.22
C VAL A 737 -74.64 -40.06 -51.43
N HIS A 738 -73.73 -40.77 -50.75
CA HIS A 738 -73.67 -42.23 -50.84
C HIS A 738 -74.96 -42.89 -50.32
N LYS A 739 -75.49 -42.45 -49.17
CA LYS A 739 -76.79 -42.94 -48.65
C LYS A 739 -77.95 -42.67 -49.60
N LEU A 740 -78.01 -41.46 -50.19
CA LEU A 740 -79.03 -41.11 -51.18
C LEU A 740 -78.91 -41.99 -52.42
N LEU A 741 -77.69 -42.23 -52.91
CA LEU A 741 -77.44 -43.11 -54.05
C LEU A 741 -77.93 -44.53 -53.76
N THR A 742 -77.67 -45.08 -52.57
CA THR A 742 -78.21 -46.39 -52.17
C THR A 742 -79.73 -46.40 -52.17
N MET A 743 -80.38 -45.37 -51.63
CA MET A 743 -81.85 -45.26 -51.67
C MET A 743 -82.39 -45.18 -53.10
N VAL A 744 -81.71 -44.46 -53.99
CA VAL A 744 -82.08 -44.40 -55.42
C VAL A 744 -81.94 -45.77 -56.07
N THR A 745 -80.85 -46.50 -55.82
CA THR A 745 -80.67 -47.84 -56.37
C THR A 745 -81.71 -48.84 -55.84
N ASP A 746 -82.13 -48.71 -54.58
CA ASP A 746 -83.20 -49.55 -54.01
C ASP A 746 -84.57 -49.25 -54.66
N VAL A 747 -84.87 -47.96 -54.90
CA VAL A 747 -86.07 -47.54 -55.63
C VAL A 747 -86.04 -48.02 -57.07
N GLU A 748 -84.90 -47.86 -57.76
CA GLU A 748 -84.71 -48.38 -59.13
C GLU A 748 -84.94 -49.89 -59.19
N ALA A 749 -84.40 -50.66 -58.23
CA ALA A 749 -84.62 -52.10 -58.14
C ALA A 749 -86.10 -52.45 -57.92
N SER A 750 -86.78 -51.79 -56.98
CA SER A 750 -88.22 -51.99 -56.72
C SER A 750 -89.08 -51.65 -57.93
N VAL A 751 -88.79 -50.54 -58.62
CA VAL A 751 -89.52 -50.15 -59.84
C VAL A 751 -89.27 -51.16 -60.95
N ASN A 752 -88.05 -51.67 -61.10
CA ASN A 752 -87.73 -52.66 -62.11
C ASN A 752 -88.40 -54.02 -61.84
N GLU A 753 -88.53 -54.42 -60.57
CA GLU A 753 -89.35 -55.57 -60.16
C GLU A 753 -90.83 -55.36 -60.48
N ASP A 754 -91.37 -54.19 -60.18
CA ASP A 754 -92.76 -53.83 -60.49
C ASP A 754 -93.04 -53.83 -62.00
N ILE A 755 -92.13 -53.25 -62.80
CA ILE A 755 -92.17 -53.28 -64.27
C ILE A 755 -92.15 -54.73 -64.75
N SER A 756 -91.21 -55.55 -64.26
CA SER A 756 -91.12 -56.97 -64.63
C SER A 756 -92.40 -57.74 -64.31
N ARG A 757 -92.99 -57.50 -63.12
CA ARG A 757 -94.27 -58.09 -62.71
C ARG A 757 -95.41 -57.66 -63.63
N ASN A 758 -95.47 -56.39 -64.00
CA ASN A 758 -96.47 -55.87 -64.93
C ASN A 758 -96.29 -56.44 -66.35
N CYS A 759 -95.06 -56.56 -66.85
CA CYS A 759 -94.76 -57.22 -68.12
C CYS A 759 -95.25 -58.66 -68.14
N LEU A 760 -94.97 -59.46 -67.09
CA LEU A 760 -95.48 -60.82 -66.95
C LEU A 760 -97.02 -60.87 -66.93
N ARG A 761 -97.67 -59.94 -66.24
CA ARG A 761 -99.14 -59.82 -66.24
C ARG A 761 -99.68 -59.52 -67.64
N LEU A 762 -99.04 -58.61 -68.37
CA LEU A 762 -99.40 -58.26 -69.75
C LEU A 762 -99.18 -59.44 -70.71
N GLU A 763 -98.09 -60.19 -70.59
CA GLU A 763 -97.88 -61.42 -71.36
C GLU A 763 -98.96 -62.45 -71.07
N ASN A 764 -99.34 -62.63 -69.81
CA ASN A 764 -100.41 -63.55 -69.44
C ASN A 764 -101.75 -63.12 -70.06
N MET A 765 -102.12 -61.83 -69.95
CA MET A 765 -103.32 -61.30 -70.62
C MET A 765 -103.25 -61.43 -72.14
N SER A 766 -102.08 -61.19 -72.75
CA SER A 766 -101.85 -61.40 -74.18
C SER A 766 -102.09 -62.86 -74.59
N SER A 767 -101.64 -63.81 -73.77
CA SER A 767 -101.88 -65.24 -73.98
C SER A 767 -103.38 -65.59 -73.87
N GLU A 768 -104.10 -65.00 -72.90
CA GLU A 768 -105.56 -65.12 -72.76
C GLU A 768 -106.29 -64.51 -73.97
N PHE A 769 -105.85 -63.34 -74.46
CA PHE A 769 -106.37 -62.72 -75.67
C PHE A 769 -106.13 -63.59 -76.91
N CYS A 770 -104.97 -64.25 -77.03
CA CYS A 770 -104.72 -65.23 -78.09
C CYS A 770 -105.69 -66.43 -78.00
N LEU A 771 -105.96 -66.92 -76.79
CA LEU A 771 -106.95 -67.97 -76.53
C LEU A 771 -108.37 -67.54 -76.92
N LEU A 772 -108.75 -66.32 -76.57
CA LEU A 772 -110.03 -65.72 -76.94
C LEU A 772 -110.13 -65.49 -78.46
N LYS A 773 -109.06 -65.01 -79.10
CA LYS A 773 -108.95 -64.88 -80.56
C LYS A 773 -109.14 -66.22 -81.26
N ASN A 774 -108.55 -67.30 -80.73
CA ASN A 774 -108.75 -68.65 -81.25
C ASN A 774 -110.19 -69.14 -81.07
N LYS A 775 -110.81 -68.89 -79.90
CA LYS A 775 -112.24 -69.18 -79.68
C LYS A 775 -113.16 -68.38 -80.61
N ALA A 776 -112.89 -67.10 -80.81
CA ALA A 776 -113.62 -66.26 -81.75
C ALA A 776 -113.44 -66.72 -83.20
N GLY A 777 -112.23 -67.17 -83.57
CA GLY A 777 -111.95 -67.82 -84.84
C GLY A 777 -112.77 -69.10 -85.04
N ALA A 778 -112.85 -69.96 -84.02
CA ALA A 778 -113.69 -71.16 -84.03
C ALA A 778 -115.19 -70.85 -84.12
N LEU A 779 -115.66 -69.80 -83.44
CA LEU A 779 -117.04 -69.33 -83.58
C LEU A 779 -117.32 -68.77 -84.97
N LYS A 780 -116.36 -68.06 -85.58
CA LYS A 780 -116.49 -67.54 -86.94
C LYS A 780 -116.56 -68.67 -87.98
N THR A 781 -115.73 -69.70 -87.86
CA THR A 781 -115.83 -70.89 -88.73
C THR A 781 -117.14 -71.65 -88.50
N THR A 782 -117.58 -71.79 -87.24
CA THR A 782 -118.87 -72.40 -86.93
C THR A 782 -120.04 -71.59 -87.52
N GLY A 783 -120.00 -70.26 -87.41
CA GLY A 783 -120.96 -69.33 -88.02
C GLY A 783 -120.99 -69.42 -89.55
N LEU A 784 -119.82 -69.58 -90.20
CA LEU A 784 -119.73 -69.82 -91.64
C LEU A 784 -120.36 -71.17 -92.04
N VAL A 785 -120.16 -72.23 -91.24
CA VAL A 785 -120.80 -73.54 -91.46
C VAL A 785 -122.32 -73.44 -91.32
N TYR A 786 -122.83 -72.73 -90.31
CA TYR A 786 -124.27 -72.49 -90.17
C TYR A 786 -124.84 -71.67 -91.32
N LYS A 787 -124.12 -70.61 -91.76
CA LYS A 787 -124.49 -69.82 -92.93
C LYS A 787 -124.56 -70.68 -94.20
N GLN A 788 -123.55 -71.53 -94.43
CA GLN A 788 -123.52 -72.43 -95.58
C GLN A 788 -124.66 -73.46 -95.52
N ARG A 789 -124.98 -74.02 -94.34
CA ARG A 789 -126.16 -74.88 -94.18
C ARG A 789 -127.45 -74.14 -94.51
N PHE A 790 -127.62 -72.92 -94.00
CA PHE A 790 -128.81 -72.11 -94.25
C PHE A 790 -128.95 -71.73 -95.74
N GLU A 791 -127.86 -71.38 -96.41
CA GLU A 791 -127.81 -71.11 -97.85
C GLU A 791 -128.13 -72.39 -98.66
N THR A 792 -127.66 -73.56 -98.23
CA THR A 792 -128.01 -74.85 -98.86
C THR A 792 -129.48 -75.19 -98.66
N GLN A 793 -130.01 -74.93 -97.47
CA GLN A 793 -131.43 -75.15 -97.15
C GLN A 793 -132.33 -74.19 -97.94
N SER A 794 -131.94 -72.92 -98.07
CA SER A 794 -132.64 -71.91 -98.87
C SER A 794 -132.57 -72.23 -100.37
N SER A 795 -131.43 -72.74 -100.86
CA SER A 795 -131.26 -73.21 -102.24
C SER A 795 -132.13 -74.45 -102.53
N ASN A 796 -132.23 -75.38 -101.58
CA ASN A 796 -133.15 -76.52 -101.69
C ASN A 796 -134.62 -76.11 -101.64
N LEU A 797 -134.97 -75.11 -100.83
CA LEU A 797 -136.32 -74.55 -100.77
C LEU A 797 -136.70 -73.83 -102.07
N ALA A 798 -135.78 -73.02 -102.62
CA ALA A 798 -135.98 -72.36 -103.91
C ALA A 798 -136.09 -73.35 -105.09
N LYS A 799 -135.45 -74.52 -105.01
CA LYS A 799 -135.64 -75.62 -105.97
C LYS A 799 -136.99 -76.32 -105.80
N ALA A 800 -137.50 -76.44 -104.58
CA ALA A 800 -138.81 -77.02 -104.29
C ALA A 800 -139.99 -76.08 -104.62
N GLU A 801 -139.77 -74.76 -104.67
CA GLU A 801 -140.77 -73.79 -105.16
C GLU A 801 -140.83 -73.69 -106.70
N ALA A 802 -139.83 -74.23 -107.41
CA ALA A 802 -139.75 -74.21 -108.87
C ALA A 802 -140.32 -75.47 -109.55
N GLU A 803 -140.79 -76.45 -108.75
CA GLU A 803 -141.39 -77.73 -109.15
C GLU A 803 -142.80 -77.83 -108.53
#